data_AF-A0A6V7UWU0-F1
#
_entry.id   AF-A0A6V7UWU0-F1
#
_cell.length_a   1.000
_cell.length_b   1.000
_cell.length_c   1.000
_cell.angle_alpha   90.00
_cell.angle_beta   90.00
_cell.angle_gamma   90.00
#
_symmetry.space_group_name_H-M   'P 1'
#
loop_
_entity.id
_entity.type
_entity.pdbx_description
1 polymer ?
#
loop_
_entity_poly.entity_id
_entity_poly.type
_entity_poly.pdbx_seq_one_letter_code
_entity_poly.pdbx_strand_id
1 'polypeptide(L)'
;MNEIIYDKVLESAGRSQILVFVHSRKETAKTAKAIRDACIERDSISKFLREGSASTEVLRTEAEQAKNMDLKDLLPYGFAIHHAGMNRLDRSLVEDLFADKHIQVLVSTATLAWGVNLPAQTVIIKGTQVYNPQKGCWTEIGPLDIMQMMGRAGRPQHNALGKGILITHNTELQYYLSLMNQQLPIESQMIAKLPDTLNAEVVLGTVTNVTEAMEWLTYTYLYVRLCKAPALYGIQVDENDKLLEKPRADLVHTACLLLDKGNLIRYDRKTGLIQAQELGRIASHYYCTYESMDTYNKLLKDTCTEIDLFRIFSLSSEFKQIHVREEEKLELQKLAETVPIPIKESLDEPSAKVNVLLQAYISQLKLEGFALQSDMVFISQSAGRLFRALFEIVLWRGWAQLALKILGLCKMVNARQWQSLNPLHQFKKLPTEVVRTLDKKNLPFDRLYDLDVHQLGELLRTDTKLDMTTLILPITRSTLRVELTITPDFQWDEKIHGSSEGFWIFVEDVNGEIILHHEYFLLKQKYCTEEHIVKMFVPVFDPLPPLYFIRIVSDRWLGSETVLPVSFRHLILPEKYPPPTELLDLQPLPISALNNPQFEQIFEKRGIHYFNPIQTQVFRTCYETNENVFIGSPNGSGKSVCAEFALLRHFENNPNGKAVYCTSLDDLAKNIYFDWLERIAVPLKKTVVLLTGENSIDIKLLKRADVVISTAERWDNISRRWKNRSDVQKVKLFIVDNLHMIGGSNGPVLEVVCSRMRYMGNQLDSKLRIVAMATSLMNARDITHWLGCEQNYNFPPNARPVALDLRIDGFNLSHTPTRLPAMVRPVYSAILRHGGKLEPKPVLIFVPNRRLTRSLAVDLLTYALADRQENRFLHMNPEEDVFCKFG
;
A
#
# COMPACT_ATOMS: atom_id res chain seq x y z
N MET A 1 -23.01 -49.39 3.65
CA MET A 1 -21.69 -48.89 3.19
C MET A 1 -20.52 -49.65 3.82
N ASN A 2 -20.45 -49.79 5.16
CA ASN A 2 -19.35 -50.53 5.81
C ASN A 2 -19.23 -52.00 5.36
N GLU A 3 -20.35 -52.70 5.14
CA GLU A 3 -20.34 -54.07 4.60
C GLU A 3 -19.73 -54.14 3.19
N ILE A 4 -20.13 -53.23 2.29
CA ILE A 4 -19.56 -53.15 0.94
C ILE A 4 -18.05 -52.94 0.99
N ILE A 5 -17.58 -52.08 1.89
CA ILE A 5 -16.14 -51.84 2.06
C ILE A 5 -15.45 -53.09 2.56
N TYR A 6 -16.01 -53.77 3.56
CA TYR A 6 -15.48 -55.03 4.04
C TYR A 6 -15.35 -56.05 2.90
N ASP A 7 -16.39 -56.24 2.09
CA ASP A 7 -16.38 -57.17 0.97
C ASP A 7 -15.33 -56.79 -0.08
N LYS A 8 -15.23 -55.51 -0.44
CA LYS A 8 -14.23 -55.01 -1.40
C LYS A 8 -12.80 -55.05 -0.86
N VAL A 9 -12.61 -54.85 0.43
CA VAL A 9 -11.30 -55.02 1.08
C VAL A 9 -10.92 -56.50 1.09
N LEU A 10 -11.88 -57.40 1.35
CA LEU A 10 -11.67 -58.84 1.37
C LEU A 10 -11.35 -59.42 -0.01
N GLU A 11 -11.93 -58.89 -1.10
CA GLU A 11 -11.59 -59.26 -2.48
C GLU A 11 -10.09 -59.10 -2.80
N SER A 12 -9.45 -58.10 -2.18
CA SER A 12 -8.04 -57.76 -2.36
C SER A 12 -7.14 -58.21 -1.21
N ALA A 13 -7.69 -58.83 -0.15
CA ALA A 13 -6.97 -59.25 1.05
C ALA A 13 -5.89 -60.30 0.73
N GLY A 14 -4.67 -60.09 1.26
CA GLY A 14 -3.52 -60.98 1.09
C GLY A 14 -2.93 -61.03 -0.32
N ARG A 15 -3.54 -60.35 -1.29
CA ARG A 15 -3.06 -60.26 -2.68
C ARG A 15 -2.37 -58.93 -2.96
N SER A 16 -2.91 -57.85 -2.39
CA SER A 16 -2.48 -56.50 -2.74
C SER A 16 -2.76 -55.49 -1.63
N GLN A 17 -1.95 -54.44 -1.55
CA GLN A 17 -2.19 -53.33 -0.63
C GLN A 17 -3.37 -52.45 -1.06
N ILE A 18 -4.13 -51.99 -0.07
CA ILE A 18 -5.38 -51.28 -0.23
C ILE A 18 -5.25 -49.91 0.45
N LEU A 19 -5.63 -48.86 -0.27
CA LEU A 19 -5.72 -47.51 0.24
C LEU A 19 -7.19 -47.06 0.24
N VAL A 20 -7.73 -46.78 1.42
CA VAL A 20 -9.11 -46.35 1.60
C VAL A 20 -9.14 -44.86 1.91
N PHE A 21 -9.86 -44.07 1.10
CA PHE A 21 -10.09 -42.66 1.34
C PHE A 21 -11.41 -42.41 2.03
N VAL A 22 -11.38 -41.57 3.06
CA VAL A 22 -12.54 -41.08 3.83
C VAL A 22 -12.45 -39.56 4.02
N HIS A 23 -13.52 -38.94 4.50
CA HIS A 23 -13.68 -37.48 4.46
C HIS A 23 -13.37 -36.75 5.77
N SER A 24 -13.20 -37.48 6.87
CA SER A 24 -12.86 -36.86 8.16
C SER A 24 -11.76 -37.61 8.90
N ARG A 25 -11.00 -36.86 9.71
CA ARG A 25 -9.92 -37.39 10.56
C ARG A 25 -10.42 -38.37 11.61
N LYS A 26 -11.68 -38.22 12.04
CA LYS A 26 -12.29 -39.16 13.00
C LYS A 26 -12.75 -40.43 12.28
N GLU A 27 -13.18 -40.29 11.04
CA GLU A 27 -13.63 -41.43 10.23
C GLU A 27 -12.49 -42.32 9.74
N THR A 28 -11.24 -41.83 9.65
CA THR A 28 -10.08 -42.69 9.35
C THR A 28 -9.94 -43.79 10.38
N ALA A 29 -9.88 -43.43 11.67
CA ALA A 29 -9.81 -44.38 12.77
C ALA A 29 -11.07 -45.23 12.88
N LYS A 30 -12.27 -44.62 12.79
CA LYS A 30 -13.54 -45.34 12.89
C LYS A 30 -13.70 -46.40 11.80
N THR A 31 -13.32 -46.07 10.56
CA THR A 31 -13.41 -47.00 9.43
C THR A 31 -12.36 -48.09 9.52
N ALA A 32 -11.11 -47.75 9.88
CA ALA A 32 -10.06 -48.74 10.06
C ALA A 32 -10.42 -49.77 11.14
N LYS A 33 -10.92 -49.31 12.30
CA LYS A 33 -11.40 -50.18 13.38
C LYS A 33 -12.59 -51.01 12.94
N ALA A 34 -13.59 -50.41 12.29
CA ALA A 34 -14.77 -51.14 11.81
C ALA A 34 -14.41 -52.27 10.81
N ILE A 35 -13.44 -52.03 9.91
CA ILE A 35 -12.98 -53.08 8.98
C ILE A 35 -12.24 -54.17 9.74
N ARG A 36 -11.31 -53.82 10.63
CA ARG A 36 -10.58 -54.77 11.48
C ARG A 36 -11.53 -55.62 12.32
N ASP A 37 -12.48 -55.00 13.01
CA ASP A 37 -13.41 -55.67 13.92
C ASP A 37 -14.30 -56.63 13.13
N ALA A 38 -14.78 -56.25 11.95
CA ALA A 38 -15.49 -57.15 11.04
C ALA A 38 -14.61 -58.31 10.52
N CYS A 39 -13.30 -58.09 10.34
CA CYS A 39 -12.36 -59.14 9.99
C CYS A 39 -12.10 -60.12 11.15
N ILE A 40 -12.14 -59.65 12.40
CA ILE A 40 -12.03 -60.49 13.59
C ILE A 40 -13.32 -61.30 13.78
N GLU A 41 -14.48 -60.66 13.70
CA GLU A 41 -15.78 -61.31 13.87
C GLU A 41 -16.04 -62.43 12.84
N ARG A 42 -15.47 -62.32 11.64
CA ARG A 42 -15.64 -63.25 10.53
C ARG A 42 -14.40 -64.13 10.26
N ASP A 43 -13.45 -64.21 11.21
CA ASP A 43 -12.21 -65.00 11.14
C ASP A 43 -11.41 -64.82 9.83
N SER A 44 -11.36 -63.59 9.31
CA SER A 44 -10.69 -63.26 8.04
C SER A 44 -9.38 -62.47 8.22
N ILE A 45 -8.99 -62.17 9.45
CA ILE A 45 -7.79 -61.35 9.77
C ILE A 45 -6.47 -62.01 9.32
N SER A 46 -6.40 -63.35 9.38
CA SER A 46 -5.24 -64.16 8.95
C SER A 46 -4.92 -64.04 7.45
N LYS A 47 -5.85 -63.48 6.66
CA LYS A 47 -5.63 -63.22 5.23
C LYS A 47 -4.74 -62.00 4.97
N PHE A 48 -4.65 -61.06 5.92
CA PHE A 48 -3.84 -59.84 5.76
C PHE A 48 -2.40 -60.04 6.23
N LEU A 49 -2.21 -60.74 7.34
CA LEU A 49 -0.90 -61.05 7.89
C LEU A 49 -0.78 -62.56 8.14
N ARG A 50 0.31 -63.16 7.67
CA ARG A 50 0.64 -64.55 8.02
C ARG A 50 1.27 -64.57 9.42
N GLU A 51 0.81 -65.48 10.27
CA GLU A 51 1.41 -65.70 11.59
C GLU A 51 2.91 -66.07 11.44
N GLY A 52 3.78 -65.39 12.19
CA GLY A 52 5.23 -65.58 12.13
C GLY A 52 5.96 -64.92 10.95
N SER A 53 5.30 -64.05 10.16
CA SER A 53 5.99 -63.30 9.10
C SER A 53 6.92 -62.21 9.66
N ALA A 54 8.01 -61.89 8.96
CA ALA A 54 8.90 -60.78 9.33
C ALA A 54 8.14 -59.44 9.42
N SER A 55 7.15 -59.22 8.56
CA SER A 55 6.27 -58.04 8.61
C SER A 55 5.47 -57.95 9.90
N THR A 56 5.04 -59.08 10.47
CA THR A 56 4.24 -59.11 11.70
C THR A 56 5.06 -58.63 12.90
N GLU A 57 6.33 -59.06 13.00
CA GLU A 57 7.22 -58.65 14.10
C GLU A 57 7.67 -57.19 13.97
N VAL A 58 7.94 -56.74 12.75
CA VAL A 58 8.24 -55.32 12.46
C VAL A 58 7.06 -54.44 12.87
N LEU A 59 5.85 -54.76 12.42
CA LEU A 59 4.64 -53.98 12.75
C LEU A 59 4.38 -53.94 14.26
N ARG A 60 4.61 -55.03 14.98
CA ARG A 60 4.43 -55.08 16.44
C ARG A 60 5.46 -54.21 17.17
N THR A 61 6.73 -54.26 16.74
CA THR A 61 7.81 -53.46 17.32
C THR A 61 7.57 -51.97 17.08
N GLU A 62 7.21 -51.59 15.85
CA GLU A 62 6.91 -50.20 15.48
C GLU A 62 5.61 -49.70 16.12
N ALA A 63 4.62 -50.57 16.33
CA ALA A 63 3.39 -50.21 17.04
C ALA A 63 3.66 -49.81 18.49
N GLU A 64 4.64 -50.43 19.16
CA GLU A 64 5.02 -50.04 20.53
C GLU A 64 5.66 -48.64 20.58
N GLN A 65 6.36 -48.24 19.51
CA GLN A 65 7.00 -46.93 19.37
C GLN A 65 6.03 -45.81 18.93
N ALA A 66 4.89 -46.17 18.33
CA ALA A 66 3.88 -45.23 17.88
C ALA A 66 3.26 -44.44 19.05
N LYS A 67 3.20 -43.11 18.92
CA LYS A 67 2.60 -42.24 19.95
C LYS A 67 1.08 -42.16 19.84
N ASN A 68 0.53 -42.30 18.64
CA ASN A 68 -0.91 -42.29 18.41
C ASN A 68 -1.57 -43.61 18.88
N MET A 69 -2.58 -43.51 19.74
CA MET A 69 -3.27 -44.68 20.31
C MET A 69 -4.09 -45.46 19.29
N ASP A 70 -4.73 -44.79 18.34
CA ASP A 70 -5.47 -45.48 17.27
C ASP A 70 -4.51 -46.22 16.35
N LEU A 71 -3.32 -45.65 16.08
CA LEU A 71 -2.31 -46.31 15.26
C LEU A 71 -1.71 -47.54 15.96
N LYS A 72 -1.41 -47.42 17.26
CA LYS A 72 -0.92 -48.53 18.10
C LYS A 72 -1.90 -49.71 18.16
N ASP A 73 -3.20 -49.43 18.16
CA ASP A 73 -4.28 -50.41 18.16
C ASP A 73 -4.48 -51.11 16.80
N LEU A 74 -4.09 -50.47 15.69
CA LEU A 74 -4.34 -50.96 14.33
C LEU A 74 -3.11 -51.66 13.69
N LEU A 75 -1.90 -51.13 13.93
CA LEU A 75 -0.67 -51.59 13.29
C LEU A 75 -0.40 -53.11 13.43
N PRO A 76 -0.60 -53.75 14.60
CA PRO A 76 -0.34 -55.18 14.77
C PRO A 76 -1.14 -56.08 13.82
N TYR A 77 -2.27 -55.57 13.32
CA TYR A 77 -3.17 -56.29 12.41
C TYR A 77 -2.93 -55.96 10.93
N GLY A 78 -1.93 -55.13 10.61
CA GLY A 78 -1.62 -54.71 9.24
C GLY A 78 -2.53 -53.58 8.72
N PHE A 79 -3.26 -52.93 9.63
CA PHE A 79 -4.09 -51.76 9.37
C PHE A 79 -3.37 -50.50 9.87
N ALA A 80 -3.52 -49.39 9.17
CA ALA A 80 -3.01 -48.10 9.62
C ALA A 80 -3.93 -46.95 9.23
N ILE A 81 -3.71 -45.79 9.85
CA ILE A 81 -4.39 -44.54 9.54
C ILE A 81 -3.39 -43.46 9.13
N HIS A 82 -3.82 -42.55 8.27
CA HIS A 82 -3.04 -41.36 7.92
C HIS A 82 -3.94 -40.13 7.77
N HIS A 83 -3.62 -39.06 8.51
CA HIS A 83 -4.25 -37.77 8.33
C HIS A 83 -3.38 -36.64 8.88
N ALA A 84 -3.61 -35.40 8.41
CA ALA A 84 -2.83 -34.22 8.81
C ALA A 84 -2.86 -33.90 10.32
N GLY A 85 -3.83 -34.45 11.06
CA GLY A 85 -3.90 -34.32 12.52
C GLY A 85 -2.92 -35.22 13.32
N MET A 86 -2.25 -36.17 12.68
CA MET A 86 -1.24 -37.00 13.34
C MET A 86 0.09 -36.24 13.42
N ASN A 87 0.92 -36.60 14.41
CA ASN A 87 2.26 -36.03 14.53
C ASN A 87 3.09 -36.37 13.26
N ARG A 88 4.18 -35.63 13.01
CA ARG A 88 4.97 -35.84 11.78
C ARG A 88 5.69 -37.19 11.77
N LEU A 89 6.17 -37.65 12.93
CA LEU A 89 6.93 -38.89 13.05
C LEU A 89 6.07 -40.13 12.73
N ASP A 90 4.88 -40.23 13.33
CA ASP A 90 3.91 -41.30 13.07
C ASP A 90 3.44 -41.29 11.61
N ARG A 91 3.33 -40.12 10.97
CA ARG A 91 2.99 -40.04 9.53
C ARG A 91 4.09 -40.63 8.66
N SER A 92 5.34 -40.22 8.89
CA SER A 92 6.49 -40.77 8.15
C SER A 92 6.63 -42.26 8.39
N LEU A 93 6.45 -42.73 9.64
CA LEU A 93 6.44 -44.16 9.97
C LEU A 93 5.39 -44.93 9.15
N VAL A 94 4.16 -44.43 9.07
CA VAL A 94 3.09 -45.08 8.27
C VAL A 94 3.41 -45.05 6.77
N GLU A 95 3.99 -43.97 6.27
CA GLU A 95 4.41 -43.85 4.87
C GLU A 95 5.48 -44.89 4.52
N ASP A 96 6.51 -45.02 5.36
CA ASP A 96 7.61 -45.98 5.19
C ASP A 96 7.10 -47.43 5.28
N LEU A 97 6.34 -47.76 6.32
CA LEU A 97 5.76 -49.10 6.52
C LEU A 97 4.80 -49.51 5.39
N PHE A 98 4.12 -48.56 4.76
CA PHE A 98 3.25 -48.84 3.61
C PHE A 98 4.04 -48.97 2.31
N ALA A 99 5.10 -48.18 2.13
CA ALA A 99 6.01 -48.30 0.99
C ALA A 99 6.69 -49.68 0.97
N ASP A 100 7.17 -50.14 2.13
CA ASP A 100 7.85 -51.42 2.35
C ASP A 100 6.90 -52.64 2.34
N LYS A 101 5.60 -52.41 2.12
CA LYS A 101 4.56 -53.45 2.02
C LYS A 101 4.24 -54.19 3.31
N HIS A 102 4.62 -53.64 4.46
CA HIS A 102 4.22 -54.20 5.75
C HIS A 102 2.73 -53.94 6.03
N ILE A 103 2.26 -52.71 5.84
CA ILE A 103 0.84 -52.36 6.01
C ILE A 103 0.02 -52.84 4.81
N GLN A 104 -1.05 -53.59 5.04
CA GLN A 104 -1.95 -54.07 3.98
C GLN A 104 -3.09 -53.11 3.68
N VAL A 105 -3.65 -52.48 4.72
CA VAL A 105 -4.80 -51.57 4.58
C VAL A 105 -4.45 -50.23 5.24
N LEU A 106 -4.41 -49.18 4.44
CA LEU A 106 -4.21 -47.81 4.91
C LEU A 106 -5.50 -47.02 4.73
N VAL A 107 -6.02 -46.43 5.80
CA VAL A 107 -7.19 -45.54 5.74
C VAL A 107 -6.75 -44.08 5.91
N SER A 108 -7.05 -43.24 4.92
CA SER A 108 -6.53 -41.88 4.86
C SER A 108 -7.59 -40.85 4.46
N THR A 109 -7.30 -39.57 4.74
CA THR A 109 -8.02 -38.43 4.15
C THR A 109 -7.41 -38.04 2.79
N ALA A 110 -8.16 -37.24 1.99
CA ALA A 110 -7.73 -36.75 0.67
C ALA A 110 -6.37 -36.01 0.67
N THR A 111 -5.95 -35.45 1.81
CA THR A 111 -4.65 -34.77 1.98
C THR A 111 -3.45 -35.63 1.60
N LEU A 112 -3.52 -36.96 1.80
CA LEU A 112 -2.44 -37.87 1.40
C LEU A 112 -2.28 -37.88 -0.13
N ALA A 113 -3.39 -37.86 -0.86
CA ALA A 113 -3.38 -37.91 -2.32
C ALA A 113 -2.66 -36.70 -2.93
N TRP A 114 -2.69 -35.54 -2.25
CA TRP A 114 -1.96 -34.34 -2.66
C TRP A 114 -0.53 -34.28 -2.12
N GLY A 115 -0.32 -34.69 -0.86
CA GLY A 115 0.92 -34.42 -0.14
C GLY A 115 2.01 -35.49 -0.28
N VAL A 116 1.66 -36.74 -0.59
CA VAL A 116 2.61 -37.87 -0.56
C VAL A 116 2.41 -38.76 -1.79
N ASN A 117 3.50 -39.16 -2.43
CA ASN A 117 3.46 -40.09 -3.56
C ASN A 117 3.43 -41.55 -3.08
N LEU A 118 2.31 -41.97 -2.51
CA LEU A 118 2.14 -43.31 -1.96
C LEU A 118 1.09 -44.10 -2.75
N PRO A 119 1.48 -44.78 -3.86
CA PRO A 119 0.54 -45.55 -4.67
C PRO A 119 0.17 -46.89 -4.00
N ALA A 120 -1.05 -47.34 -4.24
CA ALA A 120 -1.58 -48.63 -3.79
C ALA A 120 -2.15 -49.39 -4.97
N GLN A 121 -2.20 -50.72 -4.92
CA GLN A 121 -2.78 -51.48 -6.04
C GLN A 121 -4.29 -51.26 -6.16
N THR A 122 -4.97 -51.28 -5.01
CA THR A 122 -6.40 -50.98 -4.93
C THR A 122 -6.60 -49.68 -4.16
N VAL A 123 -7.34 -48.74 -4.74
CA VAL A 123 -7.82 -47.54 -4.05
C VAL A 123 -9.33 -47.64 -3.90
N ILE A 124 -9.84 -47.34 -2.71
CA ILE A 124 -11.27 -47.34 -2.40
C ILE A 124 -11.65 -45.95 -1.89
N ILE A 125 -12.59 -45.27 -2.53
CA ILE A 125 -13.16 -44.02 -2.03
C ILE A 125 -14.48 -44.37 -1.33
N LYS A 126 -14.51 -44.24 0.00
CA LYS A 126 -15.67 -44.52 0.83
C LYS A 126 -16.56 -43.29 0.92
N GLY A 127 -17.69 -43.32 0.24
CA GLY A 127 -18.63 -42.20 0.19
C GLY A 127 -18.05 -41.04 -0.62
N THR A 128 -18.91 -40.18 -1.13
CA THR A 128 -18.48 -39.02 -1.94
C THR A 128 -18.94 -37.68 -1.36
N GLN A 129 -19.50 -37.68 -0.15
CA GLN A 129 -19.99 -36.48 0.50
C GLN A 129 -18.98 -35.90 1.48
N VAL A 130 -18.68 -34.62 1.32
CA VAL A 130 -17.83 -33.82 2.20
C VAL A 130 -18.63 -32.61 2.68
N TYR A 131 -18.48 -32.27 3.95
CA TYR A 131 -19.03 -31.04 4.48
C TYR A 131 -18.25 -29.84 3.93
N ASN A 132 -18.93 -28.93 3.22
CA ASN A 132 -18.32 -27.72 2.66
C ASN A 132 -18.78 -26.48 3.43
N PRO A 133 -17.91 -25.87 4.27
CA PRO A 133 -18.25 -24.67 5.03
C PRO A 133 -18.63 -23.47 4.17
N GLN A 134 -18.07 -23.35 2.95
CA GLN A 134 -18.38 -22.23 2.04
C GLN A 134 -19.82 -22.27 1.52
N LYS A 135 -20.40 -23.48 1.43
CA LYS A 135 -21.80 -23.71 1.04
C LYS A 135 -22.70 -24.02 2.24
N GLY A 136 -22.12 -24.19 3.43
CA GLY A 136 -22.81 -24.55 4.68
C GLY A 136 -23.56 -25.87 4.66
N CYS A 137 -23.26 -26.76 3.70
CA CYS A 137 -23.97 -28.01 3.52
C CYS A 137 -23.02 -29.15 3.09
N TRP A 138 -23.53 -30.37 3.11
CA TRP A 138 -22.84 -31.52 2.55
C TRP A 138 -22.91 -31.46 1.03
N THR A 139 -21.76 -31.54 0.39
CA THR A 139 -21.65 -31.55 -1.07
C THR A 139 -20.79 -32.70 -1.54
N GLU A 140 -20.97 -33.07 -2.80
CA GLU A 140 -20.09 -34.04 -3.45
C GLU A 140 -18.64 -33.52 -3.52
N ILE A 141 -17.68 -34.44 -3.43
CA ILE A 141 -16.24 -34.16 -3.52
C ILE A 141 -15.94 -33.56 -4.89
N GLY A 142 -15.03 -32.58 -4.89
CA GLY A 142 -14.57 -31.92 -6.10
C GLY A 142 -13.94 -32.91 -7.11
N PRO A 143 -14.08 -32.66 -8.42
CA PRO A 143 -13.50 -33.51 -9.46
C PRO A 143 -12.00 -33.79 -9.27
N LEU A 144 -11.25 -32.75 -8.89
CA LEU A 144 -9.80 -32.82 -8.71
C LEU A 144 -9.40 -33.78 -7.60
N ASP A 145 -10.11 -33.77 -6.47
CA ASP A 145 -9.82 -34.66 -5.35
C ASP A 145 -10.10 -36.12 -5.72
N ILE A 146 -11.21 -36.39 -6.44
CA ILE A 146 -11.51 -37.73 -6.94
C ILE A 146 -10.44 -38.22 -7.91
N MET A 147 -10.07 -37.40 -8.90
CA MET A 147 -9.04 -37.75 -9.87
C MET A 147 -7.69 -37.99 -9.20
N GLN A 148 -7.33 -37.16 -8.21
CA GLN A 148 -6.07 -37.28 -7.48
C GLN A 148 -6.03 -38.54 -6.61
N MET A 149 -7.14 -38.86 -5.92
CA MET A 149 -7.26 -40.09 -5.13
C MET A 149 -7.21 -41.33 -6.02
N MET A 150 -7.98 -41.36 -7.12
CA MET A 150 -7.99 -42.46 -8.08
C MET A 150 -6.64 -42.62 -8.79
N GLY A 151 -5.90 -41.53 -9.01
CA GLY A 151 -4.54 -41.55 -9.55
C GLY A 151 -3.51 -42.25 -8.65
N ARG A 152 -3.86 -42.56 -7.39
CA ARG A 152 -3.05 -43.41 -6.51
C ARG A 152 -3.25 -44.90 -6.75
N ALA A 153 -4.19 -45.30 -7.62
CA ALA A 153 -4.44 -46.69 -7.97
C ALA A 153 -3.42 -47.20 -9.00
N GLY A 154 -2.73 -48.27 -8.66
CA GLY A 154 -1.65 -48.85 -9.45
C GLY A 154 -0.27 -48.31 -9.05
N ARG A 155 0.69 -49.21 -8.82
CA ARG A 155 2.08 -48.86 -8.59
C ARG A 155 2.84 -48.95 -9.91
N PRO A 156 3.41 -47.84 -10.42
CA PRO A 156 4.34 -47.90 -11.53
C PRO A 156 5.43 -48.94 -11.22
N GLN A 157 5.76 -49.81 -12.17
CA GLN A 157 6.76 -50.89 -12.07
C GLN A 157 6.39 -52.15 -11.25
N HIS A 158 5.38 -52.11 -10.37
CA HIS A 158 5.02 -53.29 -9.55
C HIS A 158 3.71 -53.97 -9.96
N ASN A 159 2.77 -53.25 -10.57
CA ASN A 159 1.44 -53.78 -10.88
C ASN A 159 1.13 -53.68 -12.37
N ALA A 160 0.56 -54.73 -12.96
CA ALA A 160 0.07 -54.71 -14.34
C ALA A 160 -1.25 -53.92 -14.50
N LEU A 161 -2.06 -53.84 -13.43
CA LEU A 161 -3.35 -53.15 -13.45
C LEU A 161 -3.64 -52.53 -12.07
N GLY A 162 -4.10 -51.27 -12.06
CA GLY A 162 -4.58 -50.57 -10.86
C GLY A 162 -6.10 -50.67 -10.74
N LYS A 163 -6.62 -50.96 -9.54
CA LYS A 163 -8.07 -51.09 -9.28
C LYS A 163 -8.56 -49.88 -8.48
N GLY A 164 -9.37 -49.02 -9.08
CA GLY A 164 -10.07 -47.93 -8.39
C GLY A 164 -11.52 -48.31 -8.11
N ILE A 165 -11.96 -48.19 -6.86
CA ILE A 165 -13.34 -48.47 -6.43
C ILE A 165 -13.91 -47.18 -5.81
N LEU A 166 -15.00 -46.67 -6.38
CA LEU A 166 -15.68 -45.48 -5.88
C LEU A 166 -17.08 -45.89 -5.39
N ILE A 167 -17.36 -45.62 -4.11
CA ILE A 167 -18.64 -45.94 -3.47
C ILE A 167 -19.40 -44.62 -3.29
N THR A 168 -20.49 -44.42 -4.01
CA THR A 168 -21.28 -43.18 -4.05
C THR A 168 -22.79 -43.48 -4.03
N HIS A 169 -23.62 -42.44 -3.95
CA HIS A 169 -25.06 -42.53 -4.16
C HIS A 169 -25.37 -42.82 -5.64
N ASN A 170 -26.43 -43.61 -5.89
CA ASN A 170 -26.80 -44.01 -7.25
C ASN A 170 -27.12 -42.81 -8.17
N THR A 171 -27.59 -41.69 -7.60
CA THR A 171 -27.87 -40.45 -8.34
C THR A 171 -26.62 -39.80 -8.93
N GLU A 172 -25.47 -39.94 -8.26
CA GLU A 172 -24.19 -39.31 -8.64
C GLU A 172 -23.30 -40.24 -9.48
N LEU A 173 -23.72 -41.50 -9.70
CA LEU A 173 -22.94 -42.49 -10.43
C LEU A 173 -22.60 -42.00 -11.85
N GLN A 174 -23.57 -41.44 -12.56
CA GLN A 174 -23.37 -40.94 -13.92
C GLN A 174 -22.36 -39.79 -13.95
N TYR A 175 -22.39 -38.89 -12.96
CA TYR A 175 -21.46 -37.78 -12.85
C TYR A 175 -20.00 -38.27 -12.74
N TYR A 176 -19.74 -39.22 -11.84
CA TYR A 176 -18.39 -39.76 -11.65
C TYR A 176 -17.93 -40.64 -12.81
N LEU A 177 -18.84 -41.37 -13.47
CA LEU A 177 -18.53 -42.09 -14.71
C LEU A 177 -18.12 -41.12 -15.81
N SER A 178 -18.86 -40.02 -15.99
CA SER A 178 -18.52 -39.01 -16.99
C SER A 178 -17.20 -38.30 -16.66
N LEU A 179 -16.90 -38.05 -15.38
CA LEU A 179 -15.64 -37.48 -14.94
C LEU A 179 -14.45 -38.40 -15.27
N MET A 180 -14.53 -39.68 -14.91
CA MET A 180 -13.42 -40.63 -15.09
C MET A 180 -13.20 -41.02 -16.55
N ASN A 181 -14.23 -40.88 -17.40
CA ASN A 181 -14.19 -41.26 -18.82
C ASN A 181 -14.09 -40.04 -19.77
N GLN A 182 -13.64 -38.88 -19.28
CA GLN A 182 -13.40 -37.67 -20.09
C GLN A 182 -14.65 -37.12 -20.80
N GLN A 183 -15.85 -37.36 -20.25
CA GLN A 183 -17.12 -36.91 -20.82
C GLN A 183 -17.67 -35.64 -20.15
N LEU A 184 -17.07 -35.20 -19.04
CA LEU A 184 -17.50 -33.99 -18.33
C LEU A 184 -16.84 -32.74 -18.95
N PRO A 185 -17.61 -31.84 -19.60
CA PRO A 185 -17.05 -30.60 -20.14
C PRO A 185 -16.62 -29.65 -19.02
N ILE A 186 -15.54 -28.91 -19.25
CA ILE A 186 -15.08 -27.86 -18.35
C ILE A 186 -15.81 -26.56 -18.68
N GLU A 187 -16.50 -25.98 -17.69
CA GLU A 187 -17.29 -24.74 -17.85
C GLU A 187 -16.77 -23.61 -16.98
N SER A 188 -17.00 -22.36 -17.42
CA SER A 188 -16.55 -21.17 -16.70
C SER A 188 -17.51 -20.80 -15.56
N GLN A 189 -16.96 -20.58 -14.37
CA GLN A 189 -17.70 -20.09 -13.20
C GLN A 189 -17.53 -18.57 -12.97
N MET A 190 -16.92 -17.86 -13.93
CA MET A 190 -16.49 -16.47 -13.74
C MET A 190 -17.65 -15.47 -13.60
N ILE A 191 -18.84 -15.76 -14.16
CA ILE A 191 -19.99 -14.83 -14.12
C ILE A 191 -20.34 -14.42 -12.67
N ALA A 192 -20.35 -15.37 -11.74
CA ALA A 192 -20.66 -15.11 -10.34
C ALA A 192 -19.60 -14.25 -9.63
N LYS A 193 -18.38 -14.15 -10.18
CA LYS A 193 -17.25 -13.40 -9.64
C LYS A 193 -16.84 -12.24 -10.54
N LEU A 194 -17.65 -11.93 -11.55
CA LEU A 194 -17.35 -10.88 -12.53
C LEU A 194 -17.21 -9.49 -11.87
N PRO A 195 -18.06 -9.07 -10.92
CA PRO A 195 -17.88 -7.77 -10.25
C PRO A 195 -16.54 -7.68 -9.51
N ASP A 196 -16.18 -8.68 -8.71
CA ASP A 196 -14.94 -8.66 -7.92
C ASP A 196 -13.68 -8.66 -8.81
N THR A 197 -13.69 -9.47 -9.87
CA THR A 197 -12.59 -9.54 -10.84
C THR A 197 -12.46 -8.27 -11.69
N LEU A 198 -13.58 -7.69 -12.13
CA LEU A 198 -13.58 -6.41 -12.83
C LEU A 198 -13.07 -5.28 -11.94
N ASN A 199 -13.48 -5.24 -10.65
CA ASN A 199 -12.96 -4.27 -9.70
C ASN A 199 -11.44 -4.36 -9.55
N ALA A 200 -10.88 -5.58 -9.51
CA ALA A 200 -9.42 -5.75 -9.43
C ALA A 200 -8.69 -5.14 -10.65
N GLU A 201 -9.20 -5.34 -11.87
CA GLU A 201 -8.62 -4.74 -13.07
C GLU A 201 -8.76 -3.21 -13.12
N VAL A 202 -9.87 -2.68 -12.60
CA VAL A 202 -10.07 -1.24 -12.45
C VAL A 202 -9.09 -0.65 -11.42
N VAL A 203 -8.86 -1.34 -10.31
CA VAL A 203 -7.90 -0.94 -9.26
C VAL A 203 -6.46 -0.97 -9.76
N LEU A 204 -6.09 -1.98 -10.53
CA LEU A 204 -4.80 -2.07 -11.21
C LEU A 204 -4.63 -1.00 -12.30
N GLY A 205 -5.73 -0.39 -12.74
CA GLY A 205 -5.78 0.57 -13.83
C GLY A 205 -5.81 -0.06 -15.21
N THR A 206 -5.85 -1.40 -15.33
CA THR A 206 -5.97 -2.15 -16.59
C THR A 206 -7.21 -1.74 -17.37
N VAL A 207 -8.29 -1.45 -16.66
CA VAL A 207 -9.58 -1.08 -17.20
C VAL A 207 -9.96 0.30 -16.69
N THR A 208 -10.09 1.27 -17.59
CA THR A 208 -10.49 2.66 -17.28
C THR A 208 -11.83 3.05 -17.90
N ASN A 209 -12.36 2.20 -18.77
CA ASN A 209 -13.63 2.42 -19.45
C ASN A 209 -14.28 1.09 -19.86
N VAL A 210 -15.55 1.15 -20.27
CA VAL A 210 -16.34 -0.03 -20.68
C VAL A 210 -15.73 -0.75 -21.88
N THR A 211 -15.14 -0.04 -22.83
CA THR A 211 -14.52 -0.64 -24.03
C THR A 211 -13.32 -1.50 -23.65
N GLU A 212 -12.43 -0.99 -22.81
CA GLU A 212 -11.30 -1.76 -22.25
C GLU A 212 -11.78 -2.96 -21.43
N ALA A 213 -12.86 -2.82 -20.67
CA ALA A 213 -13.45 -3.94 -19.92
C ALA A 213 -13.99 -5.05 -20.85
N MET A 214 -14.62 -4.67 -21.96
CA MET A 214 -15.11 -5.60 -22.98
C MET A 214 -13.97 -6.31 -23.71
N GLU A 215 -12.87 -5.60 -23.96
CA GLU A 215 -11.65 -6.17 -24.52
C GLU A 215 -10.99 -7.13 -23.53
N TRP A 216 -10.86 -6.76 -22.26
CA TRP A 216 -10.37 -7.63 -21.19
C TRP A 216 -11.16 -8.94 -21.11
N LEU A 217 -12.50 -8.89 -21.21
CA LEU A 217 -13.34 -10.08 -21.21
C LEU A 217 -12.98 -11.07 -22.33
N THR A 218 -12.46 -10.61 -23.49
CA THR A 218 -12.09 -11.50 -24.60
C THR A 218 -10.95 -12.45 -24.25
N TYR A 219 -10.08 -12.06 -23.32
CA TYR A 219 -8.96 -12.87 -22.86
C TYR A 219 -9.37 -13.96 -21.87
N THR A 220 -10.64 -14.00 -21.46
CA THR A 220 -11.12 -14.91 -20.43
C THR A 220 -11.59 -16.24 -21.02
N TYR A 221 -11.50 -17.32 -20.22
CA TYR A 221 -12.09 -18.60 -20.58
C TYR A 221 -13.62 -18.53 -20.70
N LEU A 222 -14.26 -17.60 -19.96
CA LEU A 222 -15.69 -17.32 -20.09
C LEU A 222 -16.04 -16.97 -21.53
N TYR A 223 -15.34 -16.01 -22.14
CA TYR A 223 -15.62 -15.60 -23.52
C TYR A 223 -15.49 -16.77 -24.52
N VAL A 224 -14.45 -17.60 -24.38
CA VAL A 224 -14.28 -18.80 -25.23
C VAL A 224 -15.49 -19.75 -25.11
N ARG A 225 -16.03 -19.92 -23.91
CA ARG A 225 -17.23 -20.74 -23.68
C ARG A 225 -18.50 -20.08 -24.17
N LEU A 226 -18.66 -18.76 -24.01
CA LEU A 226 -19.79 -18.00 -24.55
C LEU A 226 -19.87 -18.14 -26.08
N CYS A 227 -18.74 -18.06 -26.79
CA CYS A 227 -18.72 -18.24 -28.25
C CYS A 227 -19.05 -19.68 -28.69
N LYS A 228 -18.59 -20.68 -27.93
CA LYS A 228 -18.75 -22.11 -28.30
C LYS A 228 -20.08 -22.72 -27.89
N ALA A 229 -20.64 -22.30 -26.76
CA ALA A 229 -21.87 -22.85 -26.18
C ALA A 229 -22.76 -21.76 -25.56
N PRO A 230 -23.20 -20.75 -26.35
CA PRO A 230 -23.93 -19.58 -25.83
C PRO A 230 -25.24 -19.93 -25.13
N ALA A 231 -25.95 -20.96 -25.63
CA ALA A 231 -27.21 -21.42 -25.05
C ALA A 231 -27.07 -21.89 -23.59
N LEU A 232 -25.92 -22.48 -23.22
CA LEU A 232 -25.66 -22.93 -21.84
C LEU A 232 -25.57 -21.76 -20.86
N TYR A 233 -25.13 -20.60 -21.35
CA TYR A 233 -24.99 -19.37 -20.56
C TYR A 233 -26.21 -18.45 -20.70
N GLY A 234 -27.32 -18.94 -21.27
CA GLY A 234 -28.57 -18.19 -21.43
C GLY A 234 -28.50 -17.09 -22.49
N ILE A 235 -27.53 -17.12 -23.40
CA ILE A 235 -27.40 -16.13 -24.48
C ILE A 235 -28.06 -16.67 -25.75
N GLN A 236 -29.01 -15.90 -26.29
CA GLN A 236 -29.53 -16.12 -27.64
C GLN A 236 -28.57 -15.48 -28.64
N VAL A 237 -28.08 -16.27 -29.60
CA VAL A 237 -27.13 -15.80 -30.60
C VAL A 237 -27.91 -15.02 -31.67
N ASP A 238 -27.58 -13.73 -31.80
CA ASP A 238 -27.96 -12.95 -32.97
C ASP A 238 -27.00 -13.30 -34.11
N GLU A 239 -27.52 -13.60 -35.31
CA GLU A 239 -26.69 -13.92 -36.49
C GLU A 239 -25.74 -12.76 -36.86
N ASN A 240 -26.08 -11.54 -36.46
CA ASN A 240 -25.30 -10.33 -36.70
C ASN A 240 -24.21 -10.06 -35.64
N ASP A 241 -24.26 -10.69 -34.46
CA ASP A 241 -23.31 -10.46 -33.35
C ASP A 241 -22.52 -11.73 -32.99
N LYS A 242 -21.69 -12.20 -33.95
CA LYS A 242 -20.85 -13.39 -33.75
C LYS A 242 -19.76 -13.20 -32.69
N LEU A 243 -19.37 -11.95 -32.41
CA LEU A 243 -18.37 -11.58 -31.42
C LEU A 243 -18.97 -11.29 -30.04
N LEU A 244 -20.29 -11.47 -29.89
CA LEU A 244 -21.04 -11.24 -28.65
C LEU A 244 -20.70 -9.89 -28.01
N GLU A 245 -20.60 -8.82 -28.81
CA GLU A 245 -20.32 -7.48 -28.33
C GLU A 245 -21.41 -6.99 -27.39
N LYS A 246 -22.68 -7.16 -27.74
CA LYS A 246 -23.79 -6.69 -26.91
C LYS A 246 -23.89 -7.48 -25.60
N PRO A 247 -23.88 -8.83 -25.59
CA PRO A 247 -23.85 -9.59 -24.35
C PRO A 247 -22.65 -9.25 -23.44
N ARG A 248 -21.46 -9.01 -24.01
CA ARG A 248 -20.30 -8.56 -23.22
C ARG A 248 -20.51 -7.19 -22.62
N ALA A 249 -21.03 -6.23 -23.40
CA ALA A 249 -21.35 -4.90 -22.90
C ALA A 249 -22.35 -4.97 -21.75
N ASP A 250 -23.40 -5.79 -21.87
CA ASP A 250 -24.42 -5.98 -20.83
C ASP A 250 -23.85 -6.60 -19.55
N LEU A 251 -22.96 -7.60 -19.66
CA LEU A 251 -22.27 -8.20 -18.53
C LEU A 251 -21.37 -7.20 -17.80
N VAL A 252 -20.55 -6.45 -18.55
CA VAL A 252 -19.68 -5.38 -17.99
C VAL A 252 -20.52 -4.30 -17.34
N HIS A 253 -21.57 -3.84 -18.02
CA HIS A 253 -22.44 -2.78 -17.52
C HIS A 253 -23.10 -3.19 -16.21
N THR A 254 -23.63 -4.41 -16.13
CA THR A 254 -24.24 -4.95 -14.91
C THR A 254 -23.23 -5.04 -13.77
N ALA A 255 -22.03 -5.54 -14.03
CA ALA A 255 -20.96 -5.58 -13.03
C ALA A 255 -20.57 -4.17 -12.56
N CYS A 256 -20.45 -3.20 -13.46
CA CYS A 256 -20.16 -1.80 -13.11
C CYS A 256 -21.27 -1.19 -12.25
N LEU A 257 -22.54 -1.46 -12.55
CA LEU A 257 -23.67 -0.97 -11.74
C LEU A 257 -23.65 -1.51 -10.31
N LEU A 258 -23.30 -2.79 -10.14
CA LEU A 258 -23.17 -3.40 -8.80
C LEU A 258 -22.03 -2.78 -8.00
N LEU A 259 -20.87 -2.58 -8.65
CA LEU A 259 -19.70 -1.96 -8.02
C LEU A 259 -19.91 -0.49 -7.68
N ASP A 260 -20.58 0.27 -8.56
CA ASP A 260 -20.92 1.68 -8.35
C ASP A 260 -21.93 1.84 -7.21
N LYS A 261 -22.94 0.95 -7.13
CA LYS A 261 -23.90 0.90 -6.01
C LYS A 261 -23.21 0.66 -4.66
N GLY A 262 -22.15 -0.17 -4.64
CA GLY A 262 -21.34 -0.44 -3.44
C GLY A 262 -20.30 0.66 -3.13
N ASN A 263 -20.16 1.69 -3.97
CA ASN A 263 -19.09 2.71 -3.92
C ASN A 263 -17.67 2.14 -4.08
N LEU A 264 -17.50 1.02 -4.77
CA LEU A 264 -16.16 0.47 -5.08
C LEU A 264 -15.53 1.20 -6.27
N ILE A 265 -16.36 1.58 -7.24
CA ILE A 265 -15.96 2.37 -8.41
C ILE A 265 -16.86 3.60 -8.53
N ARG A 266 -16.45 4.56 -9.36
CA ARG A 266 -17.30 5.62 -9.89
C ARG A 266 -17.49 5.35 -11.38
N TYR A 267 -18.73 5.05 -11.77
CA TYR A 267 -19.06 4.70 -13.15
C TYR A 267 -19.93 5.77 -13.82
N ASP A 268 -19.39 6.43 -14.85
CA ASP A 268 -20.18 7.36 -15.67
C ASP A 268 -20.81 6.61 -16.86
N ARG A 269 -22.13 6.45 -16.81
CA ARG A 269 -22.92 5.73 -17.82
C ARG A 269 -22.90 6.39 -19.20
N LYS A 270 -22.69 7.71 -19.28
CA LYS A 270 -22.72 8.44 -20.56
C LYS A 270 -21.40 8.31 -21.31
N THR A 271 -20.30 8.49 -20.58
CA THR A 271 -18.96 8.44 -21.18
C THR A 271 -18.36 7.03 -21.17
N GLY A 272 -18.93 6.13 -20.36
CA GLY A 272 -18.37 4.79 -20.13
C GLY A 272 -17.10 4.81 -19.27
N LEU A 273 -16.74 5.95 -18.66
CA LEU A 273 -15.55 6.07 -17.82
C LEU A 273 -15.75 5.39 -16.47
N ILE A 274 -14.71 4.68 -16.03
CA ILE A 274 -14.66 3.93 -14.78
C ILE A 274 -13.46 4.42 -13.97
N GLN A 275 -13.68 4.75 -12.70
CA GLN A 275 -12.61 5.17 -11.78
C GLN A 275 -12.69 4.35 -10.49
N ALA A 276 -11.55 3.83 -10.03
CA ALA A 276 -11.47 3.14 -8.74
C ALA A 276 -11.70 4.12 -7.57
N GLN A 277 -12.46 3.69 -6.56
CA GLN A 277 -12.52 4.37 -5.26
C GLN A 277 -11.66 3.62 -4.23
N GLU A 278 -11.43 4.24 -3.07
CA GLU A 278 -10.59 3.64 -2.02
C GLU A 278 -11.19 2.32 -1.49
N LEU A 279 -12.51 2.24 -1.34
CA LEU A 279 -13.19 0.98 -0.98
C LEU A 279 -12.93 -0.13 -2.02
N GLY A 280 -12.92 0.20 -3.30
CA GLY A 280 -12.59 -0.75 -4.37
C GLY A 280 -11.15 -1.25 -4.27
N ARG A 281 -10.20 -0.37 -3.94
CA ARG A 281 -8.79 -0.71 -3.71
C ARG A 281 -8.64 -1.67 -2.53
N ILE A 282 -9.27 -1.36 -1.40
CA ILE A 282 -9.25 -2.22 -0.21
C ILE A 282 -9.88 -3.60 -0.54
N ALA A 283 -10.99 -3.62 -1.28
CA ALA A 283 -11.64 -4.86 -1.70
C ALA A 283 -10.74 -5.76 -2.53
N SER A 284 -10.03 -5.18 -3.50
CA SER A 284 -9.10 -5.89 -4.37
C SER A 284 -7.90 -6.41 -3.59
N HIS A 285 -7.25 -5.57 -2.77
CA HIS A 285 -6.05 -5.95 -2.01
C HIS A 285 -6.30 -7.07 -1.01
N TYR A 286 -7.48 -7.06 -0.35
CA TYR A 286 -7.81 -8.01 0.70
C TYR A 286 -8.75 -9.14 0.23
N TYR A 287 -8.99 -9.29 -1.08
CA TYR A 287 -9.83 -10.34 -1.65
C TYR A 287 -11.20 -10.44 -0.95
N CYS A 288 -11.84 -9.28 -0.78
CA CYS A 288 -13.16 -9.16 -0.18
C CYS A 288 -14.19 -8.93 -1.29
N THR A 289 -15.37 -9.52 -1.14
CA THR A 289 -16.44 -9.33 -2.12
C THR A 289 -17.03 -7.92 -2.06
N TYR A 290 -17.59 -7.45 -3.16
CA TYR A 290 -18.27 -6.16 -3.21
C TYR A 290 -19.46 -6.05 -2.23
N GLU A 291 -20.17 -7.17 -1.96
CA GLU A 291 -21.29 -7.21 -1.01
C GLU A 291 -20.85 -6.99 0.44
N SER A 292 -19.71 -7.58 0.83
CA SER A 292 -19.13 -7.37 2.16
C SER A 292 -18.66 -5.94 2.35
N MET A 293 -18.08 -5.33 1.31
CA MET A 293 -17.68 -3.92 1.34
C MET A 293 -18.85 -2.96 1.46
N ASP A 294 -19.94 -3.22 0.74
CA ASP A 294 -21.19 -2.44 0.88
C ASP A 294 -21.74 -2.54 2.30
N THR A 295 -21.69 -3.74 2.90
CA THR A 295 -22.10 -3.99 4.28
C THR A 295 -21.23 -3.20 5.27
N TYR A 296 -19.91 -3.26 5.14
CA TYR A 296 -18.98 -2.51 6.00
C TYR A 296 -19.18 -1.01 5.87
N ASN A 297 -19.33 -0.51 4.64
CA ASN A 297 -19.50 0.92 4.38
C ASN A 297 -20.75 1.48 5.08
N LYS A 298 -21.84 0.69 5.13
CA LYS A 298 -23.12 1.05 5.77
C LYS A 298 -23.11 0.92 7.30
N LEU A 299 -22.47 -0.12 7.83
CA LEU A 299 -22.54 -0.46 9.25
C LEU A 299 -21.44 0.17 10.10
N LEU A 300 -20.25 0.41 9.55
CA LEU A 300 -19.15 1.01 10.29
C LEU A 300 -19.44 2.48 10.62
N LYS A 301 -19.33 2.81 11.90
CA LYS A 301 -19.42 4.16 12.48
C LYS A 301 -18.25 4.37 13.45
N ASP A 302 -17.85 5.61 13.65
CA ASP A 302 -16.82 6.02 14.61
C ASP A 302 -17.10 5.53 16.04
N THR A 303 -18.37 5.49 16.46
CA THR A 303 -18.79 5.03 17.79
C THR A 303 -18.89 3.51 17.95
N CYS A 304 -18.49 2.70 16.96
CA CYS A 304 -18.63 1.25 17.03
C CYS A 304 -17.81 0.65 18.21
N THR A 305 -18.46 -0.24 18.95
CA THR A 305 -17.83 -1.01 20.03
C THR A 305 -17.28 -2.34 19.51
N GLU A 306 -16.49 -3.05 20.32
CA GLU A 306 -16.03 -4.41 19.96
C GLU A 306 -17.20 -5.36 19.70
N ILE A 307 -18.29 -5.23 20.45
CA ILE A 307 -19.53 -6.00 20.23
C ILE A 307 -20.06 -5.75 18.81
N ASP A 308 -20.09 -4.50 18.38
CA ASP A 308 -20.57 -4.14 17.05
C ASP A 308 -19.59 -4.62 15.96
N LEU A 309 -18.28 -4.62 16.23
CA LEU A 309 -17.27 -5.11 15.29
C LEU A 309 -17.40 -6.61 15.01
N PHE A 310 -17.59 -7.44 16.04
CA PHE A 310 -17.84 -8.87 15.86
C PHE A 310 -19.14 -9.14 15.10
N ARG A 311 -20.18 -8.34 15.37
CA ARG A 311 -21.44 -8.39 14.60
C ARG A 311 -21.21 -8.02 13.13
N ILE A 312 -20.55 -6.90 12.84
CA ILE A 312 -20.28 -6.44 11.47
C ILE A 312 -19.48 -7.49 10.70
N PHE A 313 -18.47 -8.09 11.33
CA PHE A 313 -17.71 -9.21 10.78
C PHE A 313 -18.59 -10.44 10.53
N SER A 314 -19.53 -10.75 11.42
CA SER A 314 -20.42 -11.90 11.23
C SER A 314 -21.41 -11.73 10.05
N LEU A 315 -21.66 -10.50 9.62
CA LEU A 315 -22.56 -10.15 8.51
C LEU A 315 -21.86 -10.15 7.14
N SER A 316 -20.56 -10.48 7.08
CA SER A 316 -19.82 -10.56 5.83
C SER A 316 -20.44 -11.61 4.89
N SER A 317 -20.55 -11.26 3.61
CA SER A 317 -21.18 -12.13 2.60
C SER A 317 -20.40 -13.44 2.34
N GLU A 318 -19.12 -13.50 2.73
CA GLU A 318 -18.32 -14.73 2.78
C GLU A 318 -18.98 -15.81 3.67
N PHE A 319 -19.80 -15.40 4.64
CA PHE A 319 -20.49 -16.29 5.58
C PHE A 319 -21.98 -16.46 5.26
N LYS A 320 -22.47 -15.91 4.14
CA LYS A 320 -23.89 -15.93 3.75
C LYS A 320 -24.52 -17.31 3.72
N GLN A 321 -23.72 -18.35 3.46
CA GLN A 321 -24.19 -19.74 3.36
C GLN A 321 -24.06 -20.53 4.67
N ILE A 322 -23.51 -19.94 5.74
CA ILE A 322 -23.44 -20.59 7.04
C ILE A 322 -24.85 -20.55 7.66
N HIS A 323 -25.29 -21.68 8.22
CA HIS A 323 -26.58 -21.81 8.89
C HIS A 323 -26.41 -22.49 10.25
N VAL A 324 -27.34 -22.23 11.17
CA VAL A 324 -27.42 -22.91 12.48
C VAL A 324 -28.18 -24.21 12.31
N ARG A 325 -27.62 -25.31 12.81
CA ARG A 325 -28.24 -26.65 12.75
C ARG A 325 -28.78 -27.04 14.11
N GLU A 326 -29.89 -27.78 14.15
CA GLU A 326 -30.53 -28.21 15.40
C GLU A 326 -29.58 -29.03 16.29
N GLU A 327 -28.77 -29.92 15.72
CA GLU A 327 -27.81 -30.75 16.45
C GLU A 327 -26.66 -29.96 17.08
N GLU A 328 -26.43 -28.71 16.64
CA GLU A 328 -25.33 -27.86 17.09
C GLU A 328 -25.79 -26.82 18.14
N LYS A 329 -27.11 -26.56 18.27
CA LYS A 329 -27.64 -25.47 19.10
C LYS A 329 -27.23 -25.58 20.57
N LEU A 330 -27.26 -26.78 21.13
CA LEU A 330 -26.90 -27.00 22.53
C LEU A 330 -25.40 -26.75 22.80
N GLU A 331 -24.54 -27.07 21.84
CA GLU A 331 -23.11 -26.76 21.94
C GLU A 331 -22.87 -25.25 21.76
N LEU A 332 -23.54 -24.62 20.80
CA LEU A 332 -23.47 -23.18 20.56
C LEU A 332 -23.95 -22.35 21.77
N GLN A 333 -25.01 -22.78 22.45
CA GLN A 333 -25.50 -22.13 23.65
C GLN A 333 -24.46 -22.16 24.78
N LYS A 334 -23.85 -23.32 25.02
CA LYS A 334 -22.75 -23.45 26.00
C LYS A 334 -21.57 -22.54 25.65
N LEU A 335 -21.21 -22.45 24.37
CA LEU A 335 -20.13 -21.58 23.92
C LEU A 335 -20.49 -20.11 24.11
N ALA A 336 -21.71 -19.70 23.76
CA ALA A 336 -22.19 -18.32 23.90
C ALA A 336 -22.15 -17.81 25.36
N GLU A 337 -22.33 -18.70 26.34
CA GLU A 337 -22.18 -18.38 27.77
C GLU A 337 -20.71 -18.23 28.22
N THR A 338 -19.75 -18.78 27.46
CA THR A 338 -18.32 -18.79 27.81
C THR A 338 -17.49 -17.73 27.09
N VAL A 339 -17.99 -17.18 25.98
CA VAL A 339 -17.24 -16.21 25.19
C VAL A 339 -17.21 -14.84 25.88
N PRO A 340 -16.10 -14.09 25.79
CA PRO A 340 -15.92 -12.87 26.58
C PRO A 340 -16.70 -11.66 26.06
N ILE A 341 -17.00 -11.60 24.76
CA ILE A 341 -17.69 -10.46 24.15
C ILE A 341 -19.17 -10.82 23.97
N PRO A 342 -20.10 -10.03 24.56
CA PRO A 342 -21.52 -10.28 24.46
C PRO A 342 -22.04 -10.35 23.02
N ILE A 343 -22.98 -11.25 22.77
CA ILE A 343 -23.65 -11.42 21.48
C ILE A 343 -25.06 -10.84 21.60
N LYS A 344 -25.42 -9.94 20.68
CA LYS A 344 -26.74 -9.26 20.70
C LYS A 344 -27.80 -10.03 19.92
N GLU A 345 -27.36 -10.84 18.97
CA GLU A 345 -28.18 -11.62 18.06
C GLU A 345 -28.79 -12.84 18.75
N SER A 346 -29.92 -13.35 18.22
CA SER A 346 -30.45 -14.64 18.64
C SER A 346 -29.50 -15.77 18.21
N LEU A 347 -29.35 -16.80 19.05
CA LEU A 347 -28.52 -17.97 18.75
C LEU A 347 -29.03 -18.80 17.55
N ASP A 348 -30.26 -18.57 17.12
CA ASP A 348 -30.81 -19.15 15.89
C ASP A 348 -30.32 -18.44 14.62
N GLU A 349 -29.76 -17.23 14.74
CA GLU A 349 -29.23 -16.48 13.61
C GLU A 349 -27.82 -16.95 13.21
N PRO A 350 -27.52 -17.05 11.89
CA PRO A 350 -26.18 -17.38 11.41
C PRO A 350 -25.07 -16.44 11.90
N SER A 351 -25.40 -15.15 12.05
CA SER A 351 -24.52 -14.11 12.57
C SER A 351 -24.01 -14.47 13.98
N ALA A 352 -24.90 -14.92 14.87
CA ALA A 352 -24.55 -15.36 16.20
C ALA A 352 -23.58 -16.55 16.16
N LYS A 353 -23.85 -17.56 15.33
CA LYS A 353 -22.96 -18.71 15.14
C LYS A 353 -21.56 -18.28 14.67
N VAL A 354 -21.47 -17.41 13.67
CA VAL A 354 -20.16 -16.93 13.18
C VAL A 354 -19.41 -16.17 14.27
N ASN A 355 -20.11 -15.32 15.02
CA ASN A 355 -19.56 -14.55 16.13
C ASN A 355 -19.01 -15.47 17.24
N VAL A 356 -19.83 -16.41 17.75
CA VAL A 356 -19.43 -17.40 18.76
C VAL A 356 -18.20 -18.19 18.30
N LEU A 357 -18.19 -18.68 17.06
CA LEU A 357 -17.10 -19.50 16.56
C LEU A 357 -15.79 -18.72 16.41
N LEU A 358 -15.85 -17.45 16.00
CA LEU A 358 -14.65 -16.61 15.96
C LEU A 358 -14.09 -16.39 17.38
N GLN A 359 -14.95 -16.08 18.35
CA GLN A 359 -14.53 -15.91 19.74
C GLN A 359 -13.98 -17.21 20.34
N ALA A 360 -14.62 -18.36 20.07
CA ALA A 360 -14.14 -19.68 20.48
C ALA A 360 -12.78 -20.00 19.88
N TYR A 361 -12.53 -19.58 18.62
CA TYR A 361 -11.23 -19.71 17.98
C TYR A 361 -10.13 -18.93 18.71
N ILE A 362 -10.38 -17.65 19.03
CA ILE A 362 -9.45 -16.77 19.76
C ILE A 362 -9.21 -17.30 21.18
N SER A 363 -10.26 -17.78 21.86
CA SER A 363 -10.19 -18.40 23.19
C SER A 363 -9.56 -19.80 23.20
N GLN A 364 -9.23 -20.38 22.05
CA GLN A 364 -8.69 -21.74 21.91
C GLN A 364 -9.60 -22.84 22.47
N LEU A 365 -10.92 -22.65 22.43
CA LEU A 365 -11.88 -23.65 22.89
C LEU A 365 -11.90 -24.88 21.98
N LYS A 366 -12.21 -26.05 22.55
CA LYS A 366 -12.38 -27.31 21.82
C LYS A 366 -13.85 -27.50 21.49
N LEU A 367 -14.13 -27.90 20.26
CA LEU A 367 -15.47 -28.20 19.76
C LEU A 367 -15.63 -29.71 19.58
N GLU A 368 -16.81 -30.23 19.84
CA GLU A 368 -17.17 -31.65 19.68
C GLU A 368 -17.71 -31.93 18.28
N GLY A 369 -18.55 -31.03 17.75
CA GLY A 369 -19.14 -31.13 16.42
C GLY A 369 -18.13 -30.96 15.28
N PHE A 370 -18.03 -31.94 14.38
CA PHE A 370 -17.17 -31.87 13.19
C PHE A 370 -17.53 -30.71 12.25
N ALA A 371 -18.83 -30.47 12.07
CA ALA A 371 -19.31 -29.42 11.18
C ALA A 371 -19.06 -28.02 11.79
N LEU A 372 -19.30 -27.82 13.08
CA LEU A 372 -18.88 -26.62 13.82
C LEU A 372 -17.38 -26.36 13.75
N GLN A 373 -16.55 -27.41 13.91
CA GLN A 373 -15.10 -27.26 13.80
C GLN A 373 -14.67 -26.83 12.39
N SER A 374 -15.32 -27.37 11.36
CA SER A 374 -15.06 -27.01 9.97
C SER A 374 -15.49 -25.58 9.67
N ASP A 375 -16.64 -25.15 10.20
CA ASP A 375 -17.14 -23.77 10.11
C ASP A 375 -16.18 -22.79 10.81
N MET A 376 -15.72 -23.11 12.02
CA MET A 376 -14.74 -22.30 12.78
C MET A 376 -13.43 -22.11 12.01
N VAL A 377 -12.91 -23.16 11.38
CA VAL A 377 -11.69 -23.07 10.57
C VAL A 377 -11.91 -22.16 9.36
N PHE A 378 -13.03 -22.29 8.66
CA PHE A 378 -13.36 -21.43 7.53
C PHE A 378 -13.52 -19.95 7.90
N ILE A 379 -14.18 -19.68 9.04
CA ILE A 379 -14.34 -18.33 9.59
C ILE A 379 -12.97 -17.74 9.96
N SER A 380 -12.14 -18.47 10.72
CA SER A 380 -10.82 -17.99 11.17
C SER A 380 -9.85 -17.72 10.01
N GLN A 381 -9.85 -18.55 8.97
CA GLN A 381 -9.05 -18.33 7.75
C GLN A 381 -9.49 -17.08 6.98
N SER A 382 -10.79 -16.73 7.06
CA SER A 382 -11.34 -15.52 6.44
C SER A 382 -11.19 -14.27 7.32
N ALA A 383 -11.14 -14.45 8.64
CA ALA A 383 -11.03 -13.37 9.62
C ALA A 383 -9.80 -12.48 9.39
N GLY A 384 -8.64 -13.07 9.09
CA GLY A 384 -7.40 -12.31 8.86
C GLY A 384 -7.55 -11.25 7.76
N ARG A 385 -8.06 -11.62 6.58
CA ARG A 385 -8.23 -10.67 5.46
C ARG A 385 -9.38 -9.70 5.68
N LEU A 386 -10.48 -10.14 6.30
CA LEU A 386 -11.67 -9.30 6.51
C LEU A 386 -11.44 -8.24 7.59
N PHE A 387 -10.80 -8.58 8.72
CA PHE A 387 -10.44 -7.57 9.72
C PHE A 387 -9.39 -6.59 9.20
N ARG A 388 -8.45 -7.04 8.35
CA ARG A 388 -7.49 -6.13 7.71
C ARG A 388 -8.18 -5.16 6.75
N ALA A 389 -9.17 -5.62 5.99
CA ALA A 389 -10.01 -4.73 5.18
C ALA A 389 -10.79 -3.72 6.05
N LEU A 390 -11.40 -4.17 7.15
CA LEU A 390 -12.07 -3.28 8.10
C LEU A 390 -11.12 -2.23 8.69
N PHE A 391 -9.90 -2.65 9.06
CA PHE A 391 -8.85 -1.77 9.59
C PHE A 391 -8.49 -0.66 8.60
N GLU A 392 -8.30 -1.01 7.33
CA GLU A 392 -7.93 -0.04 6.29
C GLU A 392 -9.07 0.94 5.96
N ILE A 393 -10.32 0.49 6.02
CA ILE A 393 -11.48 1.37 5.86
C ILE A 393 -11.50 2.44 6.97
N VAL A 394 -11.29 2.04 8.22
CA VAL A 394 -11.35 2.97 9.36
C VAL A 394 -10.11 3.86 9.44
N LEU A 395 -8.95 3.35 8.99
CA LEU A 395 -7.72 4.11 8.86
C LEU A 395 -7.87 5.21 7.81
N TRP A 396 -8.44 4.89 6.64
CA TRP A 396 -8.77 5.86 5.60
C TRP A 396 -9.79 6.92 6.07
N ARG A 397 -10.78 6.52 6.87
CA ARG A 397 -11.75 7.46 7.48
C ARG A 397 -11.17 8.28 8.63
N GLY A 398 -10.00 7.91 9.14
CA GLY A 398 -9.32 8.62 10.22
C GLY A 398 -9.90 8.41 11.62
N TRP A 399 -10.53 7.26 11.89
CA TRP A 399 -11.13 6.95 13.19
C TRP A 399 -10.15 6.22 14.11
N ALA A 400 -9.50 6.96 15.02
CA ALA A 400 -8.36 6.47 15.80
C ALA A 400 -8.71 5.30 16.74
N GLN A 401 -9.71 5.48 17.62
CA GLN A 401 -10.09 4.41 18.56
C GLN A 401 -10.52 3.14 17.85
N LEU A 402 -11.27 3.27 16.74
CA LEU A 402 -11.75 2.12 16.00
C LEU A 402 -10.64 1.42 15.22
N ALA A 403 -9.70 2.19 14.64
CA ALA A 403 -8.51 1.65 14.01
C ALA A 403 -7.68 0.83 15.00
N LEU A 404 -7.50 1.31 16.23
CA LEU A 404 -6.79 0.57 17.29
C LEU A 404 -7.52 -0.71 17.71
N LYS A 405 -8.84 -0.66 17.91
CA LYS A 405 -9.65 -1.85 18.25
C LYS A 405 -9.58 -2.90 17.15
N ILE A 406 -9.75 -2.52 15.88
CA ILE A 406 -9.71 -3.47 14.76
C ILE A 406 -8.28 -3.99 14.53
N LEU A 407 -7.25 -3.16 14.70
CA LEU A 407 -5.87 -3.64 14.65
C LEU A 407 -5.59 -4.64 15.78
N GLY A 408 -6.09 -4.38 16.99
CA GLY A 408 -6.11 -5.33 18.09
C GLY A 408 -6.77 -6.65 17.71
N LEU A 409 -7.95 -6.61 17.08
CA LEU A 409 -8.65 -7.80 16.58
C LEU A 409 -7.86 -8.56 15.51
N CYS A 410 -7.23 -7.87 14.56
CA CYS A 410 -6.34 -8.48 13.57
C CYS A 410 -5.25 -9.30 14.27
N LYS A 411 -4.61 -8.70 15.29
CA LYS A 411 -3.55 -9.34 16.08
C LYS A 411 -4.08 -10.50 16.92
N MET A 412 -5.24 -10.35 17.58
CA MET A 412 -5.87 -11.40 18.39
C MET A 412 -6.22 -12.63 17.56
N VAL A 413 -6.72 -12.45 16.34
CA VAL A 413 -7.00 -13.56 15.40
C VAL A 413 -5.71 -14.25 14.97
N ASN A 414 -4.67 -13.49 14.61
CA ASN A 414 -3.39 -14.05 14.16
C ASN A 414 -2.60 -14.76 15.27
N ALA A 415 -2.55 -14.14 16.46
CA ALA A 415 -1.88 -14.67 17.64
C ALA A 415 -2.71 -15.72 18.39
N ARG A 416 -4.01 -15.86 18.03
CA ARG A 416 -4.99 -16.76 18.64
C ARG A 416 -5.04 -16.62 20.16
N GLN A 417 -5.17 -15.38 20.62
CA GLN A 417 -5.23 -15.02 22.03
C GLN A 417 -5.92 -13.66 22.20
N TRP A 418 -6.48 -13.41 23.39
CA TRP A 418 -7.06 -12.12 23.74
C TRP A 418 -6.00 -11.12 24.23
N GLN A 419 -6.23 -9.83 24.03
CA GLN A 419 -5.32 -8.76 24.48
C GLN A 419 -5.19 -8.68 26.01
N SER A 420 -6.15 -9.23 26.77
CA SER A 420 -6.09 -9.30 28.23
C SER A 420 -5.08 -10.32 28.76
N LEU A 421 -4.63 -11.25 27.92
CA LEU A 421 -3.58 -12.21 28.28
C LEU A 421 -2.20 -11.56 28.17
N ASN A 422 -1.23 -12.07 28.92
CA ASN A 422 0.13 -11.55 28.87
C ASN A 422 0.73 -11.74 27.45
N PRO A 423 1.34 -10.69 26.84
CA PRO A 423 1.99 -10.77 25.52
C PRO A 423 2.97 -11.93 25.34
N LEU A 424 3.52 -12.46 26.43
CA LEU A 424 4.46 -13.58 26.43
C LEU A 424 3.89 -14.88 25.84
N HIS A 425 2.56 -15.05 25.80
CA HIS A 425 1.93 -16.19 25.10
C HIS A 425 2.26 -16.23 23.60
N GLN A 426 2.71 -15.12 23.01
CA GLN A 426 3.15 -15.06 21.61
C GLN A 426 4.46 -15.83 21.36
N PHE A 427 5.33 -15.98 22.38
CA PHE A 427 6.61 -16.67 22.23
C PHE A 427 6.45 -18.18 22.47
N LYS A 428 6.27 -18.95 21.39
CA LYS A 428 6.06 -20.41 21.43
C LYS A 428 7.19 -21.23 22.09
N LYS A 429 8.38 -20.64 22.31
CA LYS A 429 9.48 -21.28 23.04
C LYS A 429 9.25 -21.32 24.55
N LEU A 430 8.38 -20.44 25.09
CA LEU A 430 8.10 -20.37 26.51
C LEU A 430 7.15 -21.50 26.95
N PRO A 431 7.45 -22.20 28.05
CA PRO A 431 6.51 -23.14 28.64
C PRO A 431 5.23 -22.43 29.08
N THR A 432 4.08 -22.98 28.68
CA THR A 432 2.76 -22.40 28.98
C THR A 432 2.46 -22.31 30.47
N GLU A 433 3.05 -23.19 31.29
CA GLU A 433 2.90 -23.17 32.76
C GLU A 433 3.53 -21.92 33.39
N VAL A 434 4.68 -21.47 32.88
CA VAL A 434 5.38 -20.27 33.37
C VAL A 434 4.53 -19.04 33.07
N VAL A 435 4.05 -18.92 31.83
CA VAL A 435 3.22 -17.77 31.43
C VAL A 435 1.90 -17.73 32.20
N ARG A 436 1.24 -18.89 32.41
CA ARG A 436 0.03 -18.97 33.26
C ARG A 436 0.28 -18.57 34.70
N THR A 437 1.48 -18.81 35.22
CA THR A 437 1.86 -18.38 36.58
C THR A 437 2.04 -16.87 36.64
N LEU A 438 2.54 -16.25 35.56
CA LEU A 438 2.60 -14.79 35.42
C LEU A 438 1.22 -14.16 35.28
N ASP A 439 0.32 -14.76 34.48
CA ASP A 439 -1.06 -14.31 34.35
C ASP A 439 -1.76 -14.27 35.71
N LYS A 440 -1.57 -15.30 36.54
CA LYS A 440 -2.13 -15.34 37.91
C LYS A 440 -1.64 -14.21 38.81
N LYS A 441 -0.46 -13.65 38.56
CA LYS A 441 0.10 -12.53 39.34
C LYS A 441 -0.48 -11.17 38.91
N ASN A 442 -1.18 -11.08 37.77
CA ASN A 442 -1.75 -9.83 37.23
C ASN A 442 -0.78 -8.63 37.25
N LEU A 443 0.51 -8.87 37.01
CA LEU A 443 1.49 -7.81 36.89
C LEU A 443 1.35 -7.15 35.50
N PRO A 444 1.27 -5.80 35.43
CA PRO A 444 1.34 -5.09 34.15
C PRO A 444 2.59 -5.49 33.38
N PHE A 445 2.44 -5.73 32.08
CA PHE A 445 3.53 -6.23 31.25
C PHE A 445 4.75 -5.27 31.25
N ASP A 446 4.51 -3.95 31.25
CA ASP A 446 5.58 -2.95 31.27
C ASP A 446 6.48 -3.03 32.51
N ARG A 447 5.94 -3.46 33.66
CA ARG A 447 6.71 -3.65 34.90
C ARG A 447 7.75 -4.76 34.78
N LEU A 448 7.60 -5.65 33.80
CA LEU A 448 8.57 -6.71 33.54
C LEU A 448 9.87 -6.14 32.95
N TYR A 449 9.87 -4.96 32.36
CA TYR A 449 11.11 -4.33 31.90
C TYR A 449 11.98 -3.80 33.04
N ASP A 450 11.38 -3.49 34.19
CA ASP A 450 12.08 -2.94 35.35
C ASP A 450 12.73 -4.00 36.25
N LEU A 451 12.36 -5.29 36.11
CA LEU A 451 12.92 -6.34 36.98
C LEU A 451 14.25 -6.86 36.43
N ASP A 452 15.12 -7.23 37.36
CA ASP A 452 16.48 -7.63 37.03
C ASP A 452 16.55 -9.04 36.41
N VAL A 453 17.63 -9.34 35.68
CA VAL A 453 17.79 -10.62 34.93
C VAL A 453 17.66 -11.84 35.84
N HIS A 454 18.07 -11.71 37.11
CA HIS A 454 17.93 -12.77 38.11
C HIS A 454 16.48 -13.07 38.51
N GLN A 455 15.56 -12.11 38.38
CA GLN A 455 14.15 -12.25 38.75
C GLN A 455 13.28 -12.75 37.59
N LEU A 456 13.75 -12.59 36.35
CA LEU A 456 12.95 -12.77 35.14
C LEU A 456 13.53 -13.76 34.10
N GLY A 457 14.85 -14.01 34.16
CA GLY A 457 15.60 -14.69 33.10
C GLY A 457 15.88 -13.79 31.89
N GLU A 458 16.85 -14.16 31.05
CA GLU A 458 17.31 -13.39 29.86
C GLU A 458 16.23 -13.18 28.78
N LEU A 459 15.03 -13.74 28.92
CA LEU A 459 14.04 -13.94 27.86
C LEU A 459 13.12 -12.74 27.56
N LEU A 460 13.12 -11.67 28.37
CA LEU A 460 12.18 -10.54 28.19
C LEU A 460 12.67 -9.41 27.28
N ARG A 461 13.96 -9.41 26.91
CA ARG A 461 14.53 -8.38 26.01
C ARG A 461 14.22 -8.62 24.52
N THR A 462 13.48 -9.67 24.19
CA THR A 462 13.09 -10.01 22.82
C THR A 462 11.72 -9.48 22.41
N ASP A 463 11.04 -8.70 23.25
CA ASP A 463 9.76 -8.08 22.88
C ASP A 463 9.97 -6.76 22.14
N THR A 464 9.14 -6.49 21.13
CA THR A 464 9.34 -5.37 20.20
C THR A 464 8.92 -4.04 20.82
N LYS A 465 9.82 -3.38 21.55
CA LYS A 465 9.59 -2.06 22.15
C LYS A 465 10.31 -0.96 21.37
N LEU A 466 9.64 0.18 21.15
CA LEU A 466 10.20 1.35 20.48
C LEU A 466 10.06 2.57 21.38
N ASP A 467 11.17 3.22 21.71
CA ASP A 467 11.16 4.51 22.39
C ASP A 467 11.03 5.65 21.39
N MET A 468 10.47 6.77 21.84
CA MET A 468 10.16 7.93 21.01
C MET A 468 10.59 9.23 21.66
N THR A 469 11.17 10.12 20.87
CA THR A 469 11.36 11.52 21.23
C THR A 469 10.87 12.42 20.09
N THR A 470 10.38 13.62 20.40
CA THR A 470 9.81 14.53 19.39
C THR A 470 10.42 15.92 19.46
N LEU A 471 10.60 16.51 18.29
CA LEU A 471 10.87 17.93 18.11
C LEU A 471 9.70 18.56 17.33
N ILE A 472 9.03 19.52 17.98
CA ILE A 472 7.88 20.24 17.38
C ILE A 472 8.39 21.59 16.86
N LEU A 473 8.19 21.83 15.57
CA LEU A 473 8.57 23.07 14.90
C LEU A 473 7.32 23.71 14.30
N PRO A 474 6.83 24.85 14.83
CA PRO A 474 5.66 25.50 14.27
C PRO A 474 6.03 26.19 12.95
N ILE A 475 5.33 25.81 11.86
CA ILE A 475 5.57 26.34 10.51
C ILE A 475 4.61 27.49 10.22
N THR A 476 3.34 27.28 10.51
CA THR A 476 2.29 28.30 10.44
C THR A 476 1.40 28.18 11.67
N ARG A 477 0.41 29.07 11.81
CA ARG A 477 -0.61 28.94 12.85
C ARG A 477 -1.48 27.68 12.71
N SER A 478 -1.53 27.09 11.53
CA SER A 478 -2.37 25.93 11.21
C SER A 478 -1.58 24.64 10.99
N THR A 479 -0.25 24.67 11.08
CA THR A 479 0.59 23.53 10.70
C THR A 479 1.86 23.48 11.52
N LEU A 480 2.09 22.32 12.14
CA LEU A 480 3.33 21.98 12.82
C LEU A 480 4.10 20.96 12.00
N ARG A 481 5.42 21.10 11.97
CA ARG A 481 6.32 20.03 11.59
C ARG A 481 6.70 19.27 12.85
N VAL A 482 6.46 17.98 12.83
CA VAL A 482 6.89 17.07 13.90
C VAL A 482 8.04 16.24 13.35
N GLU A 483 9.18 16.29 14.01
CA GLU A 483 10.26 15.34 13.80
C GLU A 483 10.23 14.33 14.95
N LEU A 484 9.87 13.09 14.61
CA LEU A 484 9.79 11.98 15.53
C LEU A 484 11.07 11.14 15.38
N THR A 485 11.85 11.04 16.45
CA THR A 485 12.99 10.13 16.54
C THR A 485 12.53 8.86 17.22
N ILE A 486 12.68 7.73 16.51
CA ILE A 486 12.30 6.40 16.94
C ILE A 486 13.57 5.61 17.25
N THR A 487 13.67 5.09 18.47
CA THR A 487 14.82 4.33 18.95
C THR A 487 14.36 2.91 19.32
N PRO A 488 14.83 1.87 18.62
CA PRO A 488 14.47 0.50 18.99
C PRO A 488 15.09 0.10 20.34
N ASP A 489 14.24 -0.30 21.29
CA ASP A 489 14.63 -0.71 22.65
C ASP A 489 14.38 -2.22 22.84
N PHE A 490 14.92 -3.05 21.94
CA PHE A 490 14.81 -4.50 22.02
C PHE A 490 15.94 -5.23 21.30
N GLN A 491 16.16 -6.49 21.66
CA GLN A 491 17.12 -7.36 20.99
C GLN A 491 16.47 -8.12 19.83
N TRP A 492 17.04 -7.94 18.64
CA TRP A 492 16.55 -8.60 17.43
C TRP A 492 16.98 -10.08 17.36
N ASP A 493 16.01 -10.99 17.44
CA ASP A 493 16.15 -12.40 17.05
C ASP A 493 15.46 -12.66 15.69
N GLU A 494 16.21 -13.03 14.66
CA GLU A 494 15.66 -13.35 13.32
C GLU A 494 14.64 -14.49 13.33
N LYS A 495 14.76 -15.44 14.26
CA LYS A 495 13.80 -16.56 14.38
C LYS A 495 12.44 -16.12 14.92
N ILE A 496 12.40 -14.97 15.60
CA ILE A 496 11.20 -14.42 16.22
C ILE A 496 10.64 -13.28 15.34
N HIS A 497 11.48 -12.32 14.97
CA HIS A 497 11.09 -11.09 14.26
C HIS A 497 11.18 -11.19 12.74
N GLY A 498 11.92 -12.18 12.22
CA GLY A 498 12.21 -12.30 10.79
C GLY A 498 13.14 -11.18 10.29
N SER A 499 12.89 -10.73 9.05
CA SER A 499 13.73 -9.75 8.34
C SER A 499 13.34 -8.29 8.58
N SER A 500 12.10 -8.04 8.98
CA SER A 500 11.56 -6.70 9.22
C SER A 500 10.33 -6.73 10.10
N GLU A 501 10.17 -5.69 10.91
CA GLU A 501 9.01 -5.47 11.77
C GLU A 501 8.30 -4.18 11.34
N GLY A 502 6.98 -4.28 11.24
CA GLY A 502 6.12 -3.19 10.79
C GLY A 502 5.41 -2.51 11.95
N PHE A 503 5.33 -1.19 11.90
CA PHE A 503 4.68 -0.37 12.90
C PHE A 503 3.81 0.70 12.24
N TRP A 504 2.72 1.06 12.89
CA TRP A 504 1.89 2.20 12.54
C TRP A 504 2.20 3.36 13.46
N ILE A 505 2.51 4.52 12.87
CA ILE A 505 2.62 5.79 13.58
C ILE A 505 1.27 6.50 13.40
N PHE A 506 0.58 6.77 14.50
CA PHE A 506 -0.64 7.57 14.52
C PHE A 506 -0.38 8.87 15.27
N VAL A 507 -0.73 10.00 14.65
CA VAL A 507 -0.86 11.28 15.34
C VAL A 507 -2.34 11.53 15.57
N GLU A 508 -2.74 11.48 16.82
CA GLU A 508 -4.12 11.57 17.27
C GLU A 508 -4.40 12.95 17.90
N ASP A 509 -5.65 13.36 17.84
CA ASP A 509 -6.13 14.57 18.50
C ASP A 509 -6.17 14.44 20.04
N VAL A 510 -6.68 15.45 20.73
CA VAL A 510 -6.73 15.51 22.20
C VAL A 510 -7.57 14.38 22.80
N ASN A 511 -8.63 13.96 22.10
CA ASN A 511 -9.54 12.93 22.57
C ASN A 511 -9.12 11.52 22.15
N GLY A 512 -8.10 11.39 21.28
CA GLY A 512 -7.73 10.12 20.68
C GLY A 512 -8.81 9.55 19.76
N GLU A 513 -9.65 10.41 19.17
CA GLU A 513 -10.80 10.04 18.31
C GLU A 513 -10.44 10.14 16.83
N ILE A 514 -9.66 11.14 16.45
CA ILE A 514 -9.34 11.45 15.05
C ILE A 514 -7.85 11.25 14.80
N ILE A 515 -7.52 10.52 13.74
CA ILE A 515 -6.17 10.41 13.20
C ILE A 515 -5.90 11.64 12.33
N LEU A 516 -5.03 12.53 12.80
CA LEU A 516 -4.58 13.72 12.08
C LEU A 516 -3.52 13.37 11.03
N HIS A 517 -2.70 12.36 11.30
CA HIS A 517 -1.69 11.83 10.40
C HIS A 517 -1.42 10.37 10.73
N HIS A 518 -1.19 9.54 9.71
CA HIS A 518 -0.68 8.20 9.90
C HIS A 518 0.39 7.84 8.87
N GLU A 519 1.36 7.04 9.29
CA GLU A 519 2.40 6.51 8.41
C GLU A 519 2.78 5.08 8.83
N TYR A 520 3.08 4.24 7.84
CA TYR A 520 3.60 2.89 8.07
C TYR A 520 5.14 2.92 8.14
N PHE A 521 5.68 2.59 9.30
CA PHE A 521 7.11 2.52 9.56
C PHE A 521 7.59 1.06 9.51
N LEU A 522 8.59 0.77 8.67
CA LEU A 522 9.16 -0.56 8.53
C LEU A 522 10.59 -0.58 9.08
N LEU A 523 10.76 -1.18 10.26
CA LEU A 523 12.06 -1.42 10.87
C LEU A 523 12.71 -2.66 10.24
N LYS A 524 13.85 -2.49 9.58
CA LYS A 524 14.61 -3.60 8.99
C LYS A 524 15.69 -4.07 9.96
N GLN A 525 15.97 -5.37 9.98
CA GLN A 525 17.02 -5.96 10.82
C GLN A 525 18.35 -5.20 10.78
N LYS A 526 18.79 -4.80 9.57
CA LYS A 526 20.05 -4.06 9.38
C LYS A 526 20.14 -2.70 10.08
N TYR A 527 19.00 -2.13 10.46
CA TYR A 527 18.91 -0.82 11.09
C TYR A 527 18.37 -0.91 12.53
N CYS A 528 18.28 -2.11 13.13
CA CYS A 528 17.64 -2.28 14.44
C CYS A 528 18.36 -1.56 15.59
N THR A 529 19.61 -1.12 15.40
CA THR A 529 20.37 -0.36 16.40
C THR A 529 20.45 1.14 16.10
N GLU A 530 19.94 1.59 14.94
CA GLU A 530 20.02 2.98 14.51
C GLU A 530 18.76 3.75 14.95
N GLU A 531 18.93 5.04 15.23
CA GLU A 531 17.81 5.96 15.43
C GLU A 531 17.20 6.33 14.08
N HIS A 532 15.86 6.36 14.02
CA HIS A 532 15.13 6.69 12.80
C HIS A 532 14.38 7.99 12.97
N ILE A 533 14.60 8.95 12.06
CA ILE A 533 13.90 10.25 12.08
C ILE A 533 12.78 10.24 11.05
N VAL A 534 11.54 10.34 11.52
CA VAL A 534 10.34 10.49 10.69
C VAL A 534 9.87 11.94 10.77
N LYS A 535 9.71 12.59 9.61
CA LYS A 535 9.31 13.99 9.50
C LYS A 535 7.92 14.09 8.91
N MET A 536 7.00 14.67 9.66
CA MET A 536 5.59 14.78 9.26
C MET A 536 5.04 16.18 9.53
N PHE A 537 3.97 16.53 8.82
CA PHE A 537 3.24 17.77 9.03
C PHE A 537 1.86 17.45 9.60
N VAL A 538 1.52 18.12 10.70
CA VAL A 538 0.28 17.89 11.44
C VAL A 538 -0.51 19.20 11.48
N PRO A 539 -1.81 19.20 11.16
CA PRO A 539 -2.64 20.38 11.26
C PRO A 539 -2.83 20.79 12.72
N VAL A 540 -3.01 22.09 12.95
CA VAL A 540 -3.41 22.67 14.24
C VAL A 540 -4.60 23.56 14.01
N PHE A 541 -5.54 23.52 14.95
CA PHE A 541 -6.80 24.24 14.89
C PHE A 541 -6.84 25.37 15.93
N ASP A 542 -7.73 26.33 15.71
CA ASP A 542 -8.03 27.44 16.62
C ASP A 542 -9.43 27.17 17.21
N PRO A 543 -9.61 27.03 18.54
CA PRO A 543 -8.61 27.20 19.61
C PRO A 543 -7.53 26.11 19.63
N LEU A 544 -6.32 26.50 20.04
CA LEU A 544 -5.16 25.60 20.14
C LEU A 544 -5.46 24.46 21.15
N PRO A 545 -5.35 23.18 20.74
CA PRO A 545 -5.50 22.06 21.64
C PRO A 545 -4.40 22.01 22.71
N PRO A 546 -4.63 21.43 23.90
CA PRO A 546 -3.62 21.36 24.95
C PRO A 546 -2.44 20.42 24.61
N LEU A 547 -2.70 19.34 23.89
CA LEU A 547 -1.72 18.34 23.47
C LEU A 547 -2.27 17.49 22.32
N TYR A 548 -1.37 16.79 21.62
CA TYR A 548 -1.69 15.66 20.76
C TYR A 548 -1.04 14.39 21.28
N PHE A 549 -1.46 13.23 20.79
CA PHE A 549 -0.81 11.95 21.09
C PHE A 549 -0.13 11.41 19.84
N ILE A 550 1.12 11.00 19.98
CA ILE A 550 1.80 10.20 18.97
C ILE A 550 1.86 8.78 19.49
N ARG A 551 1.24 7.86 18.77
CA ARG A 551 1.17 6.45 19.13
C ARG A 551 1.92 5.64 18.07
N ILE A 552 2.85 4.80 18.51
CA ILE A 552 3.45 3.76 17.68
C ILE A 552 2.91 2.43 18.13
N VAL A 553 2.31 1.68 17.22
CA VAL A 553 1.74 0.35 17.49
C VAL A 553 2.30 -0.64 16.50
N SER A 554 2.78 -1.79 16.97
CA SER A 554 3.22 -2.87 16.07
C SER A 554 2.06 -3.30 15.15
N ASP A 555 2.35 -3.68 13.92
CA ASP A 555 1.33 -4.24 13.02
C ASP A 555 0.93 -5.68 13.39
N ARG A 556 1.81 -6.40 14.12
CA ARG A 556 1.69 -7.85 14.38
C ARG A 556 1.61 -8.21 15.85
N TRP A 557 2.37 -7.53 16.71
CA TRP A 557 2.55 -7.91 18.10
C TRP A 557 1.46 -7.31 19.00
N LEU A 558 0.81 -8.15 19.80
CA LEU A 558 -0.07 -7.72 20.90
C LEU A 558 0.78 -7.18 22.05
N GLY A 559 0.32 -6.12 22.72
CA GLY A 559 1.04 -5.49 23.83
C GLY A 559 2.21 -4.57 23.42
N SER A 560 2.64 -4.62 22.16
CA SER A 560 3.64 -3.69 21.61
C SER A 560 2.97 -2.39 21.13
N GLU A 561 2.89 -1.43 22.05
CA GLU A 561 2.52 -0.05 21.76
C GLU A 561 3.30 0.93 22.63
N THR A 562 3.48 2.15 22.13
CA THR A 562 4.11 3.24 22.89
C THR A 562 3.39 4.52 22.54
N VAL A 563 3.03 5.31 23.56
CA VAL A 563 2.27 6.56 23.42
C VAL A 563 3.09 7.70 23.98
N LEU A 564 3.30 8.74 23.18
CA LEU A 564 4.01 9.96 23.55
C LEU A 564 3.05 11.16 23.51
N PRO A 565 2.70 11.76 24.66
CA PRO A 565 1.92 12.99 24.69
C PRO A 565 2.79 14.19 24.29
N VAL A 566 2.30 14.96 23.32
CA VAL A 566 2.97 16.12 22.74
C VAL A 566 2.26 17.38 23.23
N SER A 567 2.77 17.98 24.31
CA SER A 567 2.12 19.15 24.93
C SER A 567 2.37 20.45 24.16
N PHE A 568 1.32 21.24 23.98
CA PHE A 568 1.37 22.56 23.36
C PHE A 568 1.32 23.72 24.36
N ARG A 569 1.44 23.44 25.67
CA ARG A 569 1.36 24.47 26.72
C ARG A 569 2.38 25.61 26.54
N HIS A 570 3.56 25.29 26.04
CA HIS A 570 4.64 26.25 25.78
C HIS A 570 4.86 26.49 24.28
N LEU A 571 3.92 26.07 23.44
CA LEU A 571 4.02 26.24 22.00
C LEU A 571 3.71 27.68 21.62
N ILE A 572 4.71 28.37 21.08
CA ILE A 572 4.54 29.72 20.54
C ILE A 572 4.22 29.58 19.05
N LEU A 573 2.96 29.79 18.69
CA LEU A 573 2.56 29.84 17.30
C LEU A 573 3.04 31.16 16.65
N PRO A 574 3.49 31.11 15.38
CA PRO A 574 3.79 32.31 14.61
C PRO A 574 2.61 33.29 14.58
N GLU A 575 2.92 34.56 14.32
CA GLU A 575 1.89 35.56 14.05
C GLU A 575 1.09 35.21 12.79
N LYS A 576 -0.16 35.68 12.72
CA LYS A 576 -0.97 35.49 11.52
C LYS A 576 -0.34 36.35 10.42
N TYR A 577 0.03 35.71 9.30
CA TYR A 577 0.63 36.43 8.19
C TYR A 577 -0.36 37.48 7.63
N PRO A 578 0.15 38.63 7.17
CA PRO A 578 -0.68 39.65 6.57
C PRO A 578 -1.31 39.17 5.26
N PRO A 579 -2.45 39.74 4.83
CA PRO A 579 -2.99 39.45 3.52
C PRO A 579 -1.96 39.81 2.43
N PRO A 580 -1.90 39.03 1.34
CA PRO A 580 -1.04 39.33 0.21
C PRO A 580 -1.47 40.63 -0.46
N THR A 581 -0.54 41.27 -1.18
CA THR A 581 -0.81 42.45 -2.00
C THR A 581 -1.81 42.09 -3.10
N GLU A 582 -2.92 42.82 -3.15
CA GLU A 582 -3.91 42.66 -4.21
C GLU A 582 -3.33 43.05 -5.56
N LEU A 583 -3.63 42.24 -6.58
CA LEU A 583 -3.29 42.54 -7.96
C LEU A 583 -4.33 43.51 -8.50
N LEU A 584 -3.92 44.76 -8.72
CA LEU A 584 -4.80 45.80 -9.22
C LEU A 584 -5.08 45.57 -10.71
N ASP A 585 -6.33 45.78 -11.12
CA ASP A 585 -6.74 45.76 -12.53
C ASP A 585 -6.32 47.07 -13.22
N LEU A 586 -5.02 47.21 -13.42
CA LEU A 586 -4.41 48.35 -14.07
C LEU A 586 -4.46 48.16 -15.60
N GLN A 587 -4.56 49.27 -16.32
CA GLN A 587 -4.36 49.24 -17.77
C GLN A 587 -2.95 48.69 -18.07
N PRO A 588 -2.82 47.67 -18.93
CA PRO A 588 -1.52 47.10 -19.28
C PRO A 588 -0.56 48.17 -19.77
N LEU A 589 0.62 48.24 -19.14
CA LEU A 589 1.58 49.30 -19.42
C LEU A 589 2.33 49.01 -20.73
N PRO A 590 2.29 49.88 -21.75
CA PRO A 590 3.06 49.70 -22.97
C PRO A 590 4.55 49.93 -22.72
N ILE A 591 5.42 49.34 -23.56
CA ILE A 591 6.87 49.55 -23.46
C ILE A 591 7.29 51.02 -23.62
N SER A 592 6.48 51.84 -24.31
CA SER A 592 6.71 53.29 -24.47
C SER A 592 6.74 54.05 -23.13
N ALA A 593 6.23 53.46 -22.04
CA ALA A 593 6.34 54.04 -20.70
C ALA A 593 7.79 54.16 -20.21
N LEU A 594 8.75 53.48 -20.83
CA LEU A 594 10.18 53.60 -20.51
C LEU A 594 10.78 54.95 -20.93
N ASN A 595 10.15 55.66 -21.89
CA ASN A 595 10.59 56.95 -22.43
C ASN A 595 12.04 56.94 -22.96
N ASN A 596 12.52 55.79 -23.43
CA ASN A 596 13.87 55.65 -23.98
C ASN A 596 13.88 54.57 -25.08
N PRO A 597 14.10 54.95 -26.35
CA PRO A 597 14.02 54.02 -27.48
C PRO A 597 15.07 52.91 -27.42
N GLN A 598 16.22 53.11 -26.77
CA GLN A 598 17.20 52.05 -26.58
C GLN A 598 16.73 51.00 -25.56
N PHE A 599 15.95 51.42 -24.56
CA PHE A 599 15.39 50.51 -23.55
C PHE A 599 14.16 49.77 -24.08
N GLU A 600 13.33 50.44 -24.88
CA GLU A 600 12.19 49.83 -25.56
C GLU A 600 12.61 48.65 -26.45
N GLN A 601 13.71 48.81 -27.21
CA GLN A 601 14.27 47.75 -28.05
C GLN A 601 14.68 46.49 -27.27
N ILE A 602 15.05 46.61 -25.99
CA ILE A 602 15.47 45.46 -25.15
C ILE A 602 14.30 44.52 -24.88
N PHE A 603 13.10 45.09 -24.68
CA PHE A 603 11.88 44.33 -24.40
C PHE A 603 11.16 43.91 -25.68
N GLU A 604 11.23 44.72 -26.74
CA GLU A 604 10.70 44.38 -28.06
C GLU A 604 11.35 43.10 -28.63
N LYS A 605 12.68 42.95 -28.46
CA LYS A 605 13.40 41.70 -28.83
C LYS A 605 12.90 40.45 -28.10
N ARG A 606 12.25 40.61 -26.94
CA ARG A 606 11.62 39.53 -26.16
C ARG A 606 10.16 39.30 -26.54
N GLY A 607 9.65 40.02 -27.54
CA GLY A 607 8.24 39.98 -27.96
C GLY A 607 7.28 40.64 -26.96
N ILE A 608 7.79 41.50 -26.07
CA ILE A 608 6.97 42.18 -25.06
C ILE A 608 6.53 43.53 -25.63
N HIS A 609 5.23 43.69 -25.87
CA HIS A 609 4.62 44.97 -26.25
C HIS A 609 3.93 45.67 -25.07
N TYR A 610 3.37 44.88 -24.16
CA TYR A 610 2.76 45.33 -22.92
C TYR A 610 3.31 44.51 -21.76
N PHE A 611 3.57 45.18 -20.65
CA PHE A 611 3.95 44.53 -19.41
C PHE A 611 2.74 43.83 -18.78
N ASN A 612 2.98 42.67 -18.16
CA ASN A 612 1.93 41.93 -17.48
C ASN A 612 1.40 42.72 -16.25
N PRO A 613 0.27 42.31 -15.64
CA PRO A 613 -0.31 43.05 -14.52
C PRO A 613 0.64 43.27 -13.33
N ILE A 614 1.45 42.25 -12.99
CA ILE A 614 2.44 42.36 -11.90
C ILE A 614 3.52 43.39 -12.25
N GLN A 615 4.09 43.28 -13.44
CA GLN A 615 5.12 44.19 -13.94
C GLN A 615 4.60 45.62 -14.01
N THR A 616 3.36 45.81 -14.47
CA THR A 616 2.67 47.11 -14.52
C THR A 616 2.52 47.72 -13.12
N GLN A 617 2.08 46.94 -12.13
CA GLN A 617 1.87 47.42 -10.76
C GLN A 617 3.19 47.77 -10.05
N VAL A 618 4.28 47.05 -10.31
CA VAL A 618 5.59 47.32 -9.69
C VAL A 618 6.45 48.32 -10.48
N PHE A 619 6.06 48.69 -11.71
CA PHE A 619 6.86 49.48 -12.64
C PHE A 619 7.32 50.80 -12.02
N ARG A 620 6.39 51.59 -11.48
CA ARG A 620 6.68 52.90 -10.88
C ARG A 620 7.77 52.80 -9.81
N THR A 621 7.64 51.84 -8.91
CA THR A 621 8.62 51.63 -7.83
C THR A 621 9.96 51.16 -8.39
N CYS A 622 9.97 50.20 -9.31
CA CYS A 622 11.23 49.64 -9.85
C CYS A 622 11.98 50.63 -10.76
N TYR A 623 11.27 51.35 -11.62
CA TYR A 623 11.84 52.17 -12.69
C TYR A 623 11.90 53.66 -12.35
N GLU A 624 10.90 54.25 -11.68
CA GLU A 624 10.87 55.70 -11.42
C GLU A 624 11.51 56.08 -10.09
N THR A 625 11.52 55.17 -9.09
CA THR A 625 12.12 55.42 -7.77
C THR A 625 13.48 54.74 -7.60
N ASN A 626 14.20 55.09 -6.52
CA ASN A 626 15.44 54.41 -6.09
C ASN A 626 15.26 53.66 -4.76
N GLU A 627 14.02 53.43 -4.34
CA GLU A 627 13.70 52.72 -3.10
C GLU A 627 14.09 51.23 -3.20
N ASN A 628 14.37 50.63 -2.05
CA ASN A 628 14.52 49.20 -1.91
C ASN A 628 13.13 48.56 -2.02
N VAL A 629 13.02 47.52 -2.83
CA VAL A 629 11.73 46.90 -3.14
C VAL A 629 11.80 45.40 -2.98
N PHE A 630 10.76 44.84 -2.37
CA PHE A 630 10.53 43.40 -2.35
C PHE A 630 9.41 43.03 -3.32
N ILE A 631 9.64 41.99 -4.11
CA ILE A 631 8.71 41.44 -5.10
C ILE A 631 8.57 39.94 -4.87
N GLY A 632 7.58 39.56 -4.07
CA GLY A 632 7.12 38.18 -3.90
C GLY A 632 6.04 37.87 -4.94
N SER A 633 6.35 37.03 -5.91
CA SER A 633 5.35 36.60 -6.89
C SER A 633 5.62 35.18 -7.37
N PRO A 634 4.62 34.45 -7.86
CA PRO A 634 4.81 33.08 -8.34
C PRO A 634 5.92 32.96 -9.39
N ASN A 635 6.53 31.78 -9.48
CA ASN A 635 7.42 31.48 -10.61
C ASN A 635 6.59 31.49 -11.90
N GLY A 636 7.14 32.09 -12.97
CA GLY A 636 6.41 32.35 -14.22
C GLY A 636 5.76 33.74 -14.34
N SER A 637 5.75 34.56 -13.28
CA SER A 637 5.20 35.93 -13.34
C SER A 637 6.11 36.98 -13.99
N GLY A 638 7.28 36.58 -14.52
CA GLY A 638 8.20 37.49 -15.21
C GLY A 638 9.01 38.43 -14.30
N LYS A 639 9.40 37.97 -13.10
CA LYS A 639 10.20 38.74 -12.11
C LYS A 639 11.53 39.28 -12.67
N SER A 640 12.14 38.58 -13.63
CA SER A 640 13.39 39.05 -14.26
C SER A 640 13.21 40.38 -14.98
N VAL A 641 12.02 40.67 -15.53
CA VAL A 641 11.71 41.99 -16.13
C VAL A 641 11.73 43.09 -15.06
N CYS A 642 11.27 42.80 -13.84
CA CYS A 642 11.32 43.76 -12.74
C CYS A 642 12.77 44.06 -12.31
N ALA A 643 13.65 43.05 -12.35
CA ALA A 643 15.09 43.23 -12.17
C ALA A 643 15.70 44.11 -13.28
N GLU A 644 15.27 43.90 -14.52
CA GLU A 644 15.69 44.70 -15.68
C GLU A 644 15.26 46.17 -15.52
N PHE A 645 14.05 46.47 -15.01
CA PHE A 645 13.64 47.86 -14.70
C PHE A 645 14.60 48.55 -13.74
N ALA A 646 14.97 47.88 -12.64
CA ALA A 646 15.90 48.45 -11.67
C ALA A 646 17.31 48.64 -12.26
N LEU A 647 17.73 47.74 -13.15
CA LEU A 647 19.02 47.82 -13.84
C LEU A 647 19.07 49.00 -14.81
N LEU A 648 18.02 49.20 -15.62
CA LEU A 648 17.93 50.32 -16.55
C LEU A 648 17.95 51.67 -15.81
N ARG A 649 17.17 51.78 -14.72
CA ARG A 649 17.19 52.95 -13.83
C ARG A 649 18.56 53.21 -13.22
N HIS A 650 19.30 52.15 -12.86
CA HIS A 650 20.67 52.26 -12.34
C HIS A 650 21.63 52.84 -13.38
N PHE A 651 21.50 52.47 -14.65
CA PHE A 651 22.35 53.02 -15.70
C PHE A 651 22.15 54.52 -15.93
N GLU A 652 20.93 55.03 -15.74
CA GLU A 652 20.65 56.47 -15.83
C GLU A 652 21.19 57.24 -14.62
N ASN A 653 20.94 56.75 -13.40
CA ASN A 653 21.26 57.50 -12.18
C ASN A 653 22.71 57.33 -11.72
N ASN A 654 23.33 56.18 -11.98
CA ASN A 654 24.64 55.82 -11.47
C ASN A 654 25.52 55.20 -12.58
N PRO A 655 25.89 55.98 -13.62
CA PRO A 655 26.63 55.45 -14.78
C PRO A 655 28.00 54.87 -14.41
N ASN A 656 28.61 55.33 -13.30
CA ASN A 656 29.90 54.84 -12.78
C ASN A 656 29.75 53.81 -11.64
N GLY A 657 28.52 53.51 -11.22
CA GLY A 657 28.21 52.55 -10.16
C GLY A 657 28.09 51.14 -10.71
N LYS A 658 28.40 50.14 -9.88
CA LYS A 658 28.26 48.72 -10.26
C LYS A 658 26.91 48.15 -9.82
N ALA A 659 26.34 47.28 -10.64
CA ALA A 659 25.16 46.48 -10.30
C ALA A 659 25.55 45.02 -10.09
N VAL A 660 24.93 44.35 -9.13
CA VAL A 660 25.16 42.92 -8.84
C VAL A 660 23.82 42.21 -8.87
N TYR A 661 23.71 41.15 -9.66
CA TYR A 661 22.61 40.19 -9.63
C TYR A 661 23.09 38.90 -8.95
N CYS A 662 22.42 38.51 -7.87
CA CYS A 662 22.75 37.36 -7.05
C CYS A 662 21.59 36.36 -7.03
N THR A 663 21.89 35.08 -7.25
CA THR A 663 20.93 33.98 -7.16
C THR A 663 21.54 32.80 -6.40
N SER A 664 20.73 31.86 -5.91
CA SER A 664 21.22 30.62 -5.30
C SER A 664 21.48 29.50 -6.33
N LEU A 665 21.09 29.70 -7.59
CA LEU A 665 21.13 28.66 -8.63
C LEU A 665 22.13 29.02 -9.74
N ASP A 666 23.15 28.17 -9.92
CA ASP A 666 24.21 28.34 -10.92
C ASP A 666 23.67 28.37 -12.36
N ASP A 667 22.71 27.51 -12.71
CA ASP A 667 22.16 27.46 -14.06
C ASP A 667 21.29 28.68 -14.37
N LEU A 668 20.58 29.21 -13.37
CA LEU A 668 19.84 30.46 -13.54
C LEU A 668 20.81 31.63 -13.76
N ALA A 669 21.92 31.68 -13.02
CA ALA A 669 22.94 32.71 -13.22
C ALA A 669 23.51 32.67 -14.65
N LYS A 670 23.80 31.48 -15.19
CA LYS A 670 24.25 31.32 -16.58
C LYS A 670 23.20 31.78 -17.58
N ASN A 671 21.94 31.38 -17.40
CA ASN A 671 20.85 31.76 -18.30
C ASN A 671 20.66 33.28 -18.35
N ILE A 672 20.63 33.95 -17.18
CA ILE A 672 20.55 35.41 -17.09
C ILE A 672 21.80 36.07 -17.69
N TYR A 673 22.98 35.49 -17.52
CA TYR A 673 24.21 36.01 -18.12
C TYR A 673 24.16 36.03 -19.65
N PHE A 674 23.82 34.91 -20.28
CA PHE A 674 23.75 34.86 -21.75
C PHE A 674 22.68 35.81 -22.30
N ASP A 675 21.52 35.84 -21.64
CA ASP A 675 20.40 36.70 -22.00
C ASP A 675 20.75 38.20 -21.88
N TRP A 676 21.35 38.62 -20.77
CA TRP A 676 21.75 40.01 -20.56
C TRP A 676 22.97 40.42 -21.38
N LEU A 677 23.88 39.49 -21.68
CA LEU A 677 25.01 39.75 -22.56
C LEU A 677 24.53 40.12 -23.96
N GLU A 678 23.56 39.41 -24.51
CA GLU A 678 23.03 39.68 -25.84
C GLU A 678 22.09 40.89 -25.86
N ARG A 679 21.12 40.94 -24.93
CA ARG A 679 20.04 41.94 -24.97
C ARG A 679 20.40 43.28 -24.34
N ILE A 680 21.23 43.30 -23.31
CA ILE A 680 21.49 44.52 -22.52
C ILE A 680 22.90 45.04 -22.77
N ALA A 681 23.91 44.18 -22.72
CA ALA A 681 25.32 44.59 -22.81
C ALA A 681 25.64 45.22 -24.18
N VAL A 682 25.21 44.57 -25.28
CA VAL A 682 25.50 45.03 -26.64
C VAL A 682 24.78 46.36 -26.96
N PRO A 683 23.45 46.51 -26.78
CA PRO A 683 22.76 47.74 -27.16
C PRO A 683 23.15 48.95 -26.30
N LEU A 684 23.40 48.74 -25.01
CA LEU A 684 23.71 49.82 -24.06
C LEU A 684 25.21 50.05 -23.87
N LYS A 685 26.07 49.30 -24.57
CA LYS A 685 27.54 49.33 -24.45
C LYS A 685 28.01 49.19 -22.99
N LYS A 686 27.37 48.28 -22.25
CA LYS A 686 27.70 47.96 -20.86
C LYS A 686 28.45 46.64 -20.76
N THR A 687 29.29 46.48 -19.75
CA THR A 687 30.05 45.24 -19.53
C THR A 687 29.35 44.37 -18.49
N VAL A 688 28.75 43.26 -18.94
CA VAL A 688 28.16 42.23 -18.08
C VAL A 688 29.16 41.09 -17.89
N VAL A 689 29.41 40.67 -16.65
CA VAL A 689 30.32 39.55 -16.33
C VAL A 689 29.63 38.50 -15.47
N LEU A 690 30.02 37.24 -15.65
CA LEU A 690 29.66 36.13 -14.76
C LEU A 690 30.87 35.75 -13.91
N LEU A 691 30.71 35.72 -12.59
CA LEU A 691 31.78 35.28 -11.69
C LEU A 691 32.01 33.78 -11.80
N THR A 692 33.29 33.36 -11.80
CA THR A 692 33.70 31.97 -12.01
C THR A 692 33.87 31.21 -10.69
N GLY A 693 34.08 31.92 -9.57
CA GLY A 693 34.41 31.36 -8.27
C GLY A 693 35.92 31.39 -7.95
N GLU A 694 36.76 31.71 -8.94
CA GLU A 694 38.20 31.89 -8.74
C GLU A 694 38.52 33.33 -8.35
N ASN A 695 38.93 33.55 -7.09
CA ASN A 695 39.16 34.88 -6.53
C ASN A 695 40.05 35.81 -7.38
N SER A 696 41.14 35.31 -7.97
CA SER A 696 42.07 36.12 -8.75
C SER A 696 41.48 36.60 -10.08
N ILE A 697 40.68 35.75 -10.74
CA ILE A 697 39.97 36.06 -11.98
C ILE A 697 38.79 36.97 -11.67
N ASP A 698 38.00 36.62 -10.65
CA ASP A 698 36.80 37.35 -10.26
C ASP A 698 37.09 38.80 -9.86
N ILE A 699 38.23 39.06 -9.20
CA ILE A 699 38.67 40.44 -8.91
C ILE A 699 38.96 41.22 -10.21
N LYS A 700 39.54 40.56 -11.22
CA LYS A 700 39.80 41.20 -12.53
C LYS A 700 38.49 41.45 -13.30
N LEU A 701 37.55 40.49 -13.26
CA LEU A 701 36.22 40.63 -13.85
C LEU A 701 35.45 41.78 -13.20
N LEU A 702 35.43 41.82 -11.86
CA LEU A 702 34.75 42.85 -11.09
C LEU A 702 35.25 44.25 -11.42
N LYS A 703 36.56 44.44 -11.64
CA LYS A 703 37.13 45.75 -12.01
C LYS A 703 36.54 46.31 -13.31
N ARG A 704 36.36 45.47 -14.33
CA ARG A 704 35.88 45.86 -15.67
C ARG A 704 34.36 45.88 -15.81
N ALA A 705 33.64 45.24 -14.90
CA ALA A 705 32.19 45.06 -15.01
C ALA A 705 31.38 46.31 -14.64
N ASP A 706 30.31 46.56 -15.38
CA ASP A 706 29.20 47.43 -14.96
C ASP A 706 28.13 46.61 -14.23
N VAL A 707 27.90 45.37 -14.70
CA VAL A 707 26.95 44.42 -14.13
C VAL A 707 27.66 43.11 -13.82
N VAL A 708 27.49 42.61 -12.61
CA VAL A 708 28.07 41.36 -12.13
C VAL A 708 26.95 40.37 -11.85
N ILE A 709 26.99 39.22 -12.51
CA ILE A 709 26.10 38.10 -12.25
C ILE A 709 26.86 37.07 -11.43
N SER A 710 26.26 36.61 -10.34
CA SER A 710 26.93 35.73 -9.39
C SER A 710 25.95 34.81 -8.68
N THR A 711 26.49 33.74 -8.12
CA THR A 711 25.80 32.98 -7.08
C THR A 711 26.22 33.44 -5.70
N ALA A 712 25.38 33.17 -4.70
CA ALA A 712 25.62 33.58 -3.32
C ALA A 712 27.02 33.18 -2.83
N GLU A 713 27.46 31.95 -3.11
CA GLU A 713 28.79 31.45 -2.72
C GLU A 713 29.94 32.22 -3.38
N ARG A 714 29.83 32.46 -4.69
CA ARG A 714 30.86 33.17 -5.47
C ARG A 714 30.95 34.63 -5.02
N TRP A 715 29.82 35.28 -4.77
CA TRP A 715 29.79 36.65 -4.27
C TRP A 715 30.27 36.74 -2.80
N ASP A 716 30.00 35.74 -1.97
CA ASP A 716 30.49 35.68 -0.58
C ASP A 716 32.02 35.74 -0.54
N ASN A 717 32.70 34.96 -1.37
CA ASN A 717 34.18 34.93 -1.45
C ASN A 717 34.80 36.32 -1.74
N ILE A 718 34.12 37.13 -2.56
CA ILE A 718 34.58 38.47 -2.94
C ILE A 718 34.13 39.53 -1.92
N SER A 719 32.92 39.41 -1.38
CA SER A 719 32.36 40.43 -0.49
C SER A 719 32.90 40.34 0.94
N ARG A 720 33.45 39.20 1.39
CA ARG A 720 34.07 39.06 2.74
C ARG A 720 35.12 40.14 3.06
N ARG A 721 35.93 40.56 2.07
CA ARG A 721 36.96 41.59 2.23
C ARG A 721 36.55 42.95 1.63
N TRP A 722 35.26 43.28 1.65
CA TRP A 722 34.73 44.50 1.04
C TRP A 722 35.43 45.79 1.52
N LYS A 723 35.89 45.85 2.78
CA LYS A 723 36.66 47.00 3.31
C LYS A 723 37.94 47.30 2.53
N ASN A 724 38.60 46.26 2.01
CA ASN A 724 39.85 46.39 1.25
C ASN A 724 39.63 46.37 -0.27
N ARG A 725 38.37 46.27 -0.72
CA ARG A 725 37.99 46.11 -2.12
C ARG A 725 37.10 47.27 -2.56
N SER A 726 37.72 48.31 -3.10
CA SER A 726 37.01 49.51 -3.59
C SER A 726 35.92 49.19 -4.62
N ASP A 727 36.10 48.17 -5.45
CA ASP A 727 35.10 47.79 -6.46
C ASP A 727 33.84 47.17 -5.85
N VAL A 728 33.93 46.53 -4.68
CA VAL A 728 32.76 46.04 -3.94
C VAL A 728 32.02 47.21 -3.30
N GLN A 729 32.75 48.21 -2.79
CA GLN A 729 32.17 49.44 -2.22
C GLN A 729 31.46 50.31 -3.27
N LYS A 730 31.84 50.19 -4.54
CA LYS A 730 31.21 50.90 -5.67
C LYS A 730 29.88 50.30 -6.13
N VAL A 731 29.43 49.19 -5.53
CA VAL A 731 28.12 48.61 -5.84
C VAL A 731 27.03 49.56 -5.35
N LYS A 732 26.13 49.97 -6.25
CA LYS A 732 24.98 50.86 -5.96
C LYS A 732 23.63 50.18 -6.17
N LEU A 733 23.61 49.06 -6.88
CA LEU A 733 22.42 48.21 -7.04
C LEU A 733 22.77 46.76 -6.71
N PHE A 734 22.00 46.14 -5.81
CA PHE A 734 22.09 44.73 -5.47
C PHE A 734 20.72 44.07 -5.69
N ILE A 735 20.61 43.27 -6.75
CA ILE A 735 19.42 42.48 -7.06
C ILE A 735 19.65 41.07 -6.51
N VAL A 736 18.73 40.59 -5.69
CA VAL A 736 18.73 39.20 -5.22
C VAL A 736 17.49 38.48 -5.71
N ASP A 737 17.68 37.34 -6.37
CA ASP A 737 16.62 36.49 -6.91
C ASP A 737 16.50 35.18 -6.13
N ASN A 738 15.31 34.59 -6.18
CA ASN A 738 14.92 33.37 -5.46
C ASN A 738 15.22 33.41 -3.96
N LEU A 739 14.93 34.55 -3.31
CA LEU A 739 15.22 34.74 -1.89
C LEU A 739 14.51 33.76 -0.95
N HIS A 740 13.39 33.17 -1.39
CA HIS A 740 12.71 32.07 -0.70
C HIS A 740 13.60 30.83 -0.46
N MET A 741 14.72 30.71 -1.18
CA MET A 741 15.70 29.62 -1.01
C MET A 741 16.55 29.75 0.26
N ILE A 742 16.40 30.81 1.07
CA ILE A 742 17.07 30.94 2.39
C ILE A 742 16.75 29.75 3.31
N GLY A 743 15.56 29.15 3.20
CA GLY A 743 15.21 27.96 3.98
C GLY A 743 15.88 26.65 3.50
N GLY A 744 16.62 26.67 2.39
CA GLY A 744 17.30 25.51 1.82
C GLY A 744 18.73 25.32 2.32
N SER A 745 19.41 24.28 1.82
CA SER A 745 20.79 23.94 2.23
C SER A 745 21.81 25.05 1.99
N ASN A 746 21.70 25.75 0.85
CA ASN A 746 22.61 26.84 0.47
C ASN A 746 22.07 28.22 0.94
N GLY A 747 20.95 28.22 1.65
CA GLY A 747 20.27 29.41 2.12
C GLY A 747 21.07 30.29 3.09
N PRO A 748 21.82 29.73 4.07
CA PRO A 748 22.60 30.54 5.02
C PRO A 748 23.63 31.44 4.34
N VAL A 749 24.23 31.00 3.24
CA VAL A 749 25.21 31.81 2.49
C VAL A 749 24.53 33.00 1.81
N LEU A 750 23.34 32.77 1.23
CA LEU A 750 22.54 33.84 0.64
C LEU A 750 22.13 34.89 1.68
N GLU A 751 21.70 34.44 2.85
CA GLU A 751 21.36 35.32 3.98
C GLU A 751 22.56 36.16 4.45
N VAL A 752 23.74 35.55 4.60
CA VAL A 752 24.97 36.25 4.98
C VAL A 752 25.36 37.31 3.95
N VAL A 753 25.26 36.98 2.66
CA VAL A 753 25.56 37.92 1.57
C VAL A 753 24.62 39.12 1.59
N CYS A 754 23.31 38.89 1.64
CA CYS A 754 22.32 39.96 1.67
C CYS A 754 22.49 40.87 2.90
N SER A 755 22.71 40.27 4.07
CA SER A 755 22.98 41.01 5.32
C SER A 755 24.24 41.86 5.21
N ARG A 756 25.30 41.31 4.60
CA ARG A 756 26.56 42.04 4.38
C ARG A 756 26.39 43.22 3.44
N MET A 757 25.61 43.07 2.37
CA MET A 757 25.34 44.16 1.42
C MET A 757 24.58 45.30 2.10
N ARG A 758 23.55 44.99 2.89
CA ARG A 758 22.84 46.00 3.71
C ARG A 758 23.77 46.68 4.71
N TYR A 759 24.57 45.90 5.45
CA TYR A 759 25.54 46.42 6.40
C TYR A 759 26.57 47.36 5.75
N MET A 760 27.09 46.96 4.58
CA MET A 760 28.05 47.76 3.80
C MET A 760 27.42 49.09 3.35
N GLY A 761 26.18 49.07 2.83
CA GLY A 761 25.48 50.29 2.41
C GLY A 761 25.36 51.30 3.55
N ASN A 762 24.99 50.82 4.75
CA ASN A 762 24.88 51.66 5.95
C ASN A 762 26.24 52.21 6.42
N GLN A 763 27.29 51.38 6.44
CA GLN A 763 28.63 51.81 6.87
C GLN A 763 29.29 52.84 5.94
N LEU A 764 29.00 52.76 4.64
CA LEU A 764 29.57 53.68 3.65
C LEU A 764 28.76 54.98 3.49
N ASP A 765 27.67 55.15 4.26
CA ASP A 765 26.66 56.20 4.07
C ASP A 765 26.26 56.37 2.59
N SER A 766 26.26 55.25 1.88
CA SER A 766 26.05 55.17 0.45
C SER A 766 24.71 54.51 0.24
N LYS A 767 23.77 55.21 -0.41
CA LYS A 767 22.46 54.65 -0.80
C LYS A 767 22.63 53.48 -1.78
N LEU A 768 22.83 52.28 -1.24
CA LEU A 768 22.80 51.01 -1.96
C LEU A 768 21.33 50.61 -2.13
N ARG A 769 20.88 50.49 -3.37
CA ARG A 769 19.55 50.00 -3.69
C ARG A 769 19.52 48.47 -3.69
N ILE A 770 18.56 47.88 -2.98
CA ILE A 770 18.33 46.44 -2.91
C ILE A 770 16.98 46.10 -3.56
N VAL A 771 17.00 45.21 -4.55
CA VAL A 771 15.80 44.67 -5.20
C VAL A 771 15.73 43.19 -4.85
N ALA A 772 14.77 42.83 -4.02
CA ALA A 772 14.61 41.49 -3.49
C ALA A 772 13.46 40.78 -4.18
N MET A 773 13.72 39.63 -4.79
CA MET A 773 12.72 38.85 -5.52
C MET A 773 12.59 37.45 -4.94
N ALA A 774 11.36 37.01 -4.76
CA ALA A 774 11.04 35.69 -4.23
C ALA A 774 9.78 35.12 -4.88
N THR A 775 9.44 33.87 -4.54
CA THR A 775 8.07 33.38 -4.70
C THR A 775 7.14 34.13 -3.74
N SER A 776 5.83 33.89 -3.84
CA SER A 776 4.87 34.37 -2.84
C SER A 776 5.24 33.82 -1.46
N LEU A 777 5.39 34.70 -0.46
CA LEU A 777 5.82 34.33 0.89
C LEU A 777 4.78 34.70 1.93
N MET A 778 4.64 33.89 2.98
CA MET A 778 3.77 34.25 4.12
C MET A 778 4.42 35.32 4.99
N ASN A 779 5.72 35.20 5.25
CA ASN A 779 6.49 36.11 6.10
C ASN A 779 7.27 37.18 5.31
N ALA A 780 6.69 37.68 4.21
CA ALA A 780 7.33 38.69 3.37
C ALA A 780 7.74 39.96 4.14
N ARG A 781 6.99 40.33 5.20
CA ARG A 781 7.29 41.49 6.06
C ARG A 781 8.64 41.38 6.76
N ASP A 782 9.00 40.19 7.24
CA ASP A 782 10.27 39.96 7.93
C ASP A 782 11.43 40.17 6.97
N ILE A 783 11.29 39.67 5.73
CA ILE A 783 12.26 39.85 4.66
C ILE A 783 12.36 41.33 4.26
N THR A 784 11.24 42.03 4.10
CA THR A 784 11.26 43.46 3.77
C THR A 784 11.93 44.28 4.86
N HIS A 785 11.66 43.97 6.13
CA HIS A 785 12.31 44.64 7.25
C HIS A 785 13.80 44.30 7.36
N TRP A 786 14.17 43.04 7.13
CA TRP A 786 15.56 42.57 7.11
C TRP A 786 16.39 43.16 5.97
N LEU A 787 15.80 43.45 4.81
CA LEU A 787 16.50 44.10 3.70
C LEU A 787 16.33 45.63 3.69
N GLY A 788 15.46 46.17 4.53
CA GLY A 788 15.15 47.59 4.57
C GLY A 788 14.42 48.05 3.30
N CYS A 789 13.47 47.25 2.82
CA CYS A 789 12.58 47.59 1.69
C CYS A 789 11.46 48.53 2.16
N GLU A 790 11.33 49.69 1.52
CA GLU A 790 10.24 50.63 1.75
C GLU A 790 8.92 50.14 1.16
N GLN A 791 8.98 49.47 0.00
CA GLN A 791 7.82 48.92 -0.69
C GLN A 791 7.81 47.38 -0.66
N ASN A 792 6.65 46.82 -0.34
CA ASN A 792 6.42 45.38 -0.25
C ASN A 792 5.31 44.95 -1.22
N TYR A 793 5.69 44.35 -2.34
CA TYR A 793 4.77 43.71 -3.28
C TYR A 793 4.83 42.20 -3.10
N ASN A 794 3.91 41.63 -2.34
CA ASN A 794 3.84 40.19 -2.09
C ASN A 794 2.51 39.63 -2.62
N PHE A 795 2.50 39.24 -3.88
CA PHE A 795 1.32 38.75 -4.59
C PHE A 795 0.98 37.31 -4.20
N PRO A 796 -0.31 36.93 -4.22
CA PRO A 796 -0.73 35.57 -3.91
C PRO A 796 -0.31 34.53 -4.98
N PRO A 797 -0.26 33.23 -4.65
CA PRO A 797 0.07 32.16 -5.60
C PRO A 797 -0.78 32.11 -6.87
N ASN A 798 -2.03 32.56 -6.80
CA ASN A 798 -2.99 32.60 -7.91
C ASN A 798 -2.83 33.85 -8.80
N ALA A 799 -2.05 34.86 -8.40
CA ALA A 799 -1.70 36.01 -9.22
C ALA A 799 -0.64 35.63 -10.27
N ARG A 800 -1.01 34.72 -11.17
CA ARG A 800 -0.20 34.31 -12.30
C ARG A 800 -0.79 34.88 -13.59
N PRO A 801 0.06 35.39 -14.52
CA PRO A 801 -0.42 35.79 -15.85
C PRO A 801 -1.09 34.63 -16.59
N VAL A 802 -0.63 33.39 -16.37
CA VAL A 802 -1.24 32.17 -16.88
C VAL A 802 -1.76 31.35 -15.70
N ALA A 803 -3.06 31.10 -15.68
CA ALA A 803 -3.71 30.34 -14.61
C ALA A 803 -3.13 28.91 -14.50
N LEU A 804 -3.00 28.40 -13.28
CA LEU A 804 -2.53 27.05 -12.98
C LEU A 804 -3.69 26.18 -12.50
N ASP A 805 -4.00 25.10 -13.22
CA ASP A 805 -4.83 23.99 -12.72
C ASP A 805 -3.89 22.97 -12.03
N LEU A 806 -3.94 22.88 -10.70
CA LEU A 806 -3.12 21.97 -9.90
C LEU A 806 -3.97 20.79 -9.41
N ARG A 807 -3.50 19.57 -9.69
CA ARG A 807 -4.12 18.33 -9.21
C ARG A 807 -3.09 17.51 -8.46
N ILE A 808 -3.51 16.93 -7.34
CA ILE A 808 -2.67 16.11 -6.47
C ILE A 808 -3.36 14.77 -6.29
N ASP A 809 -2.80 13.73 -6.89
CA ASP A 809 -3.30 12.36 -6.77
C ASP A 809 -2.47 11.61 -5.72
N GLY A 810 -3.12 11.20 -4.61
CA GLY A 810 -2.49 10.46 -3.52
C GLY A 810 -2.37 8.96 -3.80
N PHE A 811 -1.24 8.36 -3.40
CA PHE A 811 -0.99 6.92 -3.49
C PHE A 811 -0.59 6.35 -2.12
N ASN A 812 -1.39 5.43 -1.60
CA ASN A 812 -1.27 4.90 -0.23
C ASN A 812 -0.19 3.80 -0.07
N LEU A 813 0.59 3.51 -1.11
CA LEU A 813 1.67 2.52 -1.06
C LEU A 813 2.91 3.12 -0.36
N SER A 814 3.25 2.60 0.82
CA SER A 814 4.44 3.03 1.59
C SER A 814 5.75 2.63 0.91
N HIS A 815 5.80 1.45 0.29
CA HIS A 815 7.00 0.94 -0.37
C HIS A 815 7.25 1.65 -1.71
N THR A 816 8.21 2.58 -1.73
CA THR A 816 8.55 3.41 -2.90
C THR A 816 8.82 2.60 -4.19
N PRO A 817 9.59 1.48 -4.17
CA PRO A 817 9.79 0.65 -5.36
C PRO A 817 8.53 0.01 -5.93
N THR A 818 7.46 -0.14 -5.14
CA THR A 818 6.15 -0.61 -5.61
C THR A 818 5.26 0.56 -6.04
N ARG A 819 5.33 1.68 -5.30
CA ARG A 819 4.56 2.90 -5.60
C ARG A 819 4.91 3.51 -6.95
N LEU A 820 6.20 3.60 -7.29
CA LEU A 820 6.62 4.27 -8.54
C LEU A 820 6.15 3.55 -9.80
N PRO A 821 6.28 2.21 -9.95
CA PRO A 821 5.67 1.48 -11.07
C PRO A 821 4.14 1.63 -11.12
N ALA A 822 3.46 1.63 -9.98
CA ALA A 822 2.01 1.83 -9.92
C ALA A 822 1.55 3.22 -10.43
N MET A 823 2.44 4.22 -10.42
CA MET A 823 2.16 5.57 -10.93
C MET A 823 2.31 5.70 -12.45
N VAL A 824 3.00 4.77 -13.13
CA VAL A 824 3.34 4.89 -14.56
C VAL A 824 2.09 4.97 -15.43
N ARG A 825 1.12 4.08 -15.20
CA ARG A 825 -0.11 4.05 -15.98
C ARG A 825 -1.01 5.27 -15.72
N PRO A 826 -1.24 5.70 -14.46
CA PRO A 826 -1.87 6.99 -14.18
C PRO A 826 -1.21 8.19 -14.87
N VAL A 827 0.13 8.22 -14.96
CA VAL A 827 0.85 9.27 -15.70
C VAL A 827 0.48 9.24 -17.19
N TYR A 828 0.46 8.06 -17.82
CA TYR A 828 0.01 7.91 -19.20
C TYR A 828 -1.44 8.39 -19.39
N SER A 829 -2.37 7.94 -18.54
CA SER A 829 -3.77 8.38 -18.58
C SER A 829 -3.92 9.89 -18.35
N ALA A 830 -3.10 10.49 -17.49
CA ALA A 830 -3.08 11.93 -17.27
C ALA A 830 -2.63 12.70 -18.52
N ILE A 831 -1.63 12.20 -19.25
CA ILE A 831 -1.22 12.76 -20.55
C ILE A 831 -2.40 12.72 -21.52
N LEU A 832 -3.10 11.58 -21.65
CA LEU A 832 -4.24 11.48 -22.59
C LEU A 832 -5.41 12.37 -22.22
N ARG A 833 -5.62 12.60 -20.92
CA ARG A 833 -6.72 13.42 -20.40
C ARG A 833 -6.42 14.92 -20.51
N HIS A 834 -5.18 15.34 -20.28
CA HIS A 834 -4.81 16.74 -20.12
C HIS A 834 -3.91 17.30 -21.23
N GLY A 835 -3.24 16.42 -21.99
CA GLY A 835 -2.33 16.78 -23.08
C GLY A 835 -3.01 17.33 -24.33
N GLY A 836 -4.35 17.42 -24.36
CA GLY A 836 -5.13 17.90 -25.50
C GLY A 836 -5.25 16.85 -26.60
N LYS A 837 -6.49 16.50 -26.98
CA LYS A 837 -6.76 15.50 -28.03
C LYS A 837 -6.70 16.07 -29.45
N LEU A 838 -7.12 17.33 -29.63
CA LEU A 838 -7.18 18.01 -30.92
C LEU A 838 -5.96 18.88 -31.17
N GLU A 839 -5.46 19.54 -30.12
CA GLU A 839 -4.22 20.31 -30.13
C GLU A 839 -3.27 19.71 -29.09
N PRO A 840 -2.26 18.94 -29.52
CA PRO A 840 -1.31 18.33 -28.61
C PRO A 840 -0.49 19.41 -27.90
N LYS A 841 -0.45 19.32 -26.57
CA LYS A 841 0.31 20.23 -25.71
C LYS A 841 1.59 19.53 -25.21
N PRO A 842 2.73 20.25 -25.13
CA PRO A 842 3.94 19.70 -24.54
C PRO A 842 3.73 19.28 -23.07
N VAL A 843 4.29 18.13 -22.69
CA VAL A 843 4.23 17.61 -21.31
C VAL A 843 5.65 17.39 -20.79
N LEU A 844 5.92 17.87 -19.58
CA LEU A 844 7.17 17.64 -18.88
C LEU A 844 6.91 16.78 -17.64
N ILE A 845 7.60 15.64 -17.53
CA ILE A 845 7.46 14.72 -16.39
C ILE A 845 8.73 14.76 -15.55
N PHE A 846 8.59 15.11 -14.28
CA PHE A 846 9.66 15.03 -13.30
C PHE A 846 9.65 13.69 -12.59
N VAL A 847 10.83 13.06 -12.48
CA VAL A 847 10.99 11.76 -11.83
C VAL A 847 12.07 11.81 -10.74
N PRO A 848 12.03 10.93 -9.71
CA PRO A 848 12.94 11.02 -8.57
C PRO A 848 14.40 10.68 -8.88
N ASN A 849 14.68 9.93 -9.95
CA ASN A 849 16.04 9.50 -10.27
C ASN A 849 16.29 9.37 -11.79
N ARG A 850 17.57 9.44 -12.18
CA ARG A 850 18.02 9.38 -13.58
C ARG A 850 17.68 8.07 -14.29
N ARG A 851 17.57 6.94 -13.58
CA ARG A 851 17.24 5.66 -14.23
C ARG A 851 15.78 5.63 -14.65
N LEU A 852 14.90 6.20 -13.83
CA LEU A 852 13.47 6.24 -14.07
C LEU A 852 13.10 7.10 -15.29
N THR A 853 13.89 8.11 -15.65
CA THR A 853 13.63 8.92 -16.86
C THR A 853 13.60 8.03 -18.11
N ARG A 854 14.58 7.13 -18.24
CA ARG A 854 14.70 6.21 -19.37
C ARG A 854 13.62 5.13 -19.32
N SER A 855 13.44 4.47 -18.18
CA SER A 855 12.46 3.39 -18.09
C SER A 855 11.04 3.89 -18.32
N LEU A 856 10.67 5.03 -17.71
CA LEU A 856 9.35 5.63 -17.91
C LEU A 856 9.10 6.01 -19.36
N ALA A 857 10.09 6.58 -20.06
CA ALA A 857 9.93 6.90 -21.49
C ALA A 857 9.64 5.65 -22.33
N VAL A 858 10.33 4.53 -22.05
CA VAL A 858 10.07 3.24 -22.71
C VAL A 858 8.69 2.71 -22.35
N ASP A 859 8.28 2.80 -21.09
CA ASP A 859 6.94 2.37 -20.65
C ASP A 859 5.84 3.16 -21.35
N LEU A 860 5.97 4.49 -21.45
CA LEU A 860 5.00 5.36 -22.15
C LEU A 860 4.89 5.04 -23.65
N LEU A 861 6.01 4.73 -24.32
CA LEU A 861 6.02 4.26 -25.70
C LEU A 861 5.35 2.88 -25.82
N THR A 862 5.60 1.99 -24.87
CA THR A 862 4.97 0.67 -24.82
C THR A 862 3.45 0.79 -24.68
N TYR A 863 2.96 1.71 -23.84
CA TYR A 863 1.53 2.01 -23.73
C TYR A 863 0.96 2.64 -25.01
N ALA A 864 1.69 3.56 -25.65
CA ALA A 864 1.29 4.12 -26.94
C ALA A 864 1.19 3.06 -28.04
N LEU A 865 2.12 2.10 -28.06
CA LEU A 865 2.07 0.94 -28.95
C LEU A 865 0.88 0.03 -28.65
N ALA A 866 0.58 -0.22 -27.36
CA ALA A 866 -0.58 -1.00 -26.93
C ALA A 866 -1.91 -0.35 -27.39
N ASP A 867 -1.98 0.99 -27.33
CA ASP A 867 -3.08 1.82 -27.87
C ASP A 867 -3.11 1.88 -29.41
N ARG A 868 -2.23 1.15 -30.10
CA ARG A 868 -2.04 1.15 -31.57
C ARG A 868 -1.72 2.53 -32.14
N GLN A 869 -1.07 3.39 -31.35
CA GLN A 869 -0.64 4.73 -31.75
C GLN A 869 0.82 4.96 -31.35
N GLU A 870 1.73 4.19 -31.95
CA GLU A 870 3.18 4.23 -31.67
C GLU A 870 3.76 5.65 -31.77
N ASN A 871 3.36 6.40 -32.80
CA ASN A 871 3.86 7.75 -33.07
C ASN A 871 3.00 8.86 -32.41
N ARG A 872 2.15 8.55 -31.43
CA ARG A 872 1.22 9.52 -30.80
C ARG A 872 1.91 10.80 -30.32
N PHE A 873 3.13 10.69 -29.83
CA PHE A 873 3.89 11.80 -29.24
C PHE A 873 4.87 12.45 -30.21
N LEU A 874 4.96 11.96 -31.45
CA LEU A 874 5.80 12.53 -32.49
C LEU A 874 4.95 13.43 -33.38
N HIS A 875 5.18 14.75 -33.29
CA HIS A 875 4.43 15.77 -34.04
C HIS A 875 5.24 16.40 -35.18
N MET A 876 6.47 15.93 -35.41
CA MET A 876 7.30 16.33 -36.56
C MET A 876 7.11 15.34 -37.70
N ASN A 877 7.10 15.81 -38.94
CA ASN A 877 7.01 14.94 -40.10
C ASN A 877 8.38 14.25 -40.32
N PRO A 878 8.44 12.90 -40.39
CA PRO A 878 9.70 12.18 -40.65
C PRO A 878 10.38 12.56 -41.98
N GLU A 879 9.63 13.15 -42.92
CA GLU A 879 10.13 13.57 -44.24
C GLU A 879 10.72 15.00 -44.25
N GLU A 880 10.65 15.75 -43.16
CA GLU A 880 11.26 17.08 -43.07
C GLU A 880 12.78 17.00 -42.84
N ASP A 881 13.56 17.79 -43.60
CA ASP A 881 15.03 17.86 -43.56
C ASP A 881 15.62 18.09 -42.14
N VAL A 882 14.82 18.63 -41.22
CA VAL A 882 15.21 18.86 -39.82
C VAL A 882 15.27 17.55 -39.03
N PHE A 883 14.41 16.57 -39.34
CA PHE A 883 14.38 15.26 -38.68
C PHE A 883 15.64 14.44 -39.02
N CYS A 884 16.08 14.46 -40.29
CA CYS A 884 17.27 13.75 -40.78
C CYS A 884 18.61 14.24 -40.21
N LYS A 885 18.66 15.40 -39.52
CA LYS A 885 19.87 15.92 -38.87
C LYS A 885 20.10 15.38 -37.44
N PHE A 886 19.09 14.77 -36.84
CA PHE A 886 19.14 14.29 -35.45
C PHE A 886 18.97 12.77 -35.28
N GLY A 887 18.69 12.03 -36.37
CA GLY A 887 18.80 10.57 -36.44
C GLY A 887 20.19 10.15 -36.90
#